data_AF-A0A2D2D3H5-F1
#
_entry.id   AF-A0A2D2D3H5-F1
#
_cell.length_a   1.000
_cell.length_b   1.000
_cell.length_c   1.000
_cell.angle_alpha   90.00
_cell.angle_beta   90.00
_cell.angle_gamma   90.00
#
_symmetry.space_group_name_H-M   'P 1'
#
loop_
_entity.id
_entity.type
_entity.pdbx_description
1 polymer ?
#
loop_
_entity_poly.entity_id
_entity_poly.type
_entity_poly.pdbx_seq_one_letter_code
_entity_poly.pdbx_strand_id
1 'polypeptide(L)'
;MWRDRLDAFWDGRRGFAIAFFEEAGAPSLRPDLTLFSARDAALSGAALVDVLDAPRLRCGYCVVELPSEHAFVSLRAADGAELRFALGDFDAEHAGGESRLLLVEAGEGEGPPAFRAVSLAARGDAERAARDQIARSGGRLVWAVRQNRRVERRDGAAALMRLAAAERIFPAQQSRIAVEAIDAPPARGPTTLMAPFAIMENWLRENGAPCPTLRLRIPNAVRGDLLFARAVVVLALHQRRRFRDWLREQRAAGEPTADPLTLADIRRAIGAPGERFEAVEASDAIIVHRLADVLAAPDGAVFDGLSATRVAEGAESGLVVDLHFFGAALGDDIGLVCTCADAGDFGVIPDDPGGAPYARLFRLDSDGAIARRIADGDRLLDEILRRAVDAERDAEGGAGRGDERAASAQGRRERLLAGFNAALALCGYGGRFSAARLWDLVDPLTMAAFVALAEDAGPDGRAAIARLGGYDAYRADPVLMEASARRAELTRGATEARYRDYCGPARPLLQRFLGLCNAKGLAAADIDPAAQLRLWALLGEPVLAQPLIAARIELVDAKEPARLAATARLLVDEAIVERAAIYCDDLQLEGEARALRDYLERRRAGRWTRIDDAARLAVMVDEANAYWRRPQAARAAPVAETRAPAPAAARPEGLLATMRSLLKRGGGKGSRP
;
A
#
# COMPACT_ATOMS: atom_id res chain seq x y z
N MET A 1 -2.08 -0.29 -33.85
CA MET A 1 -0.65 -0.02 -33.60
C MET A 1 -0.31 0.13 -32.12
N TRP A 2 -1.12 0.74 -31.24
CA TRP A 2 -0.81 0.75 -29.79
C TRP A 2 -1.18 -0.55 -29.06
N ARG A 3 -2.30 -1.19 -29.45
CA ARG A 3 -2.82 -2.44 -28.83
C ARG A 3 -1.82 -3.60 -28.86
N ASP A 4 -0.99 -3.67 -29.89
CA ASP A 4 0.03 -4.72 -30.05
C ASP A 4 1.34 -4.40 -29.30
N ARG A 5 1.55 -3.12 -28.93
CA ARG A 5 2.76 -2.65 -28.21
C ARG A 5 2.56 -2.56 -26.70
N LEU A 6 1.33 -2.64 -26.23
CA LEU A 6 1.00 -2.52 -24.82
C LEU A 6 1.26 -3.86 -24.12
N ASP A 7 2.02 -3.78 -23.05
CA ASP A 7 2.21 -4.85 -22.09
C ASP A 7 1.33 -4.64 -20.87
N ALA A 8 0.86 -5.74 -20.31
CA ALA A 8 0.11 -5.76 -19.07
C ALA A 8 0.60 -6.94 -18.23
N PHE A 9 0.66 -6.76 -16.92
CA PHE A 9 1.01 -7.79 -15.94
C PHE A 9 0.02 -7.75 -14.78
N TRP A 10 -0.54 -8.90 -14.42
CA TRP A 10 -1.49 -9.04 -13.31
C TRP A 10 -0.91 -9.96 -12.26
N ASP A 11 -0.92 -9.55 -11.00
CA ASP A 11 -0.31 -10.29 -9.88
C ASP A 11 -1.12 -11.51 -9.39
N GLY A 12 -2.23 -11.85 -10.05
CA GLY A 12 -3.15 -12.91 -9.62
C GLY A 12 -4.11 -12.50 -8.51
N ARG A 13 -4.01 -11.26 -8.02
CA ARG A 13 -4.84 -10.68 -6.98
C ARG A 13 -5.44 -9.38 -7.50
N ARG A 14 -4.81 -8.24 -7.23
CA ARG A 14 -5.35 -6.90 -7.48
C ARG A 14 -4.39 -5.99 -8.23
N GLY A 15 -3.08 -6.19 -8.09
CA GLY A 15 -2.08 -5.39 -8.76
C GLY A 15 -2.11 -5.63 -10.27
N PHE A 16 -2.38 -4.57 -11.02
CA PHE A 16 -2.40 -4.59 -12.48
C PHE A 16 -1.46 -3.53 -13.02
N ALA A 17 -0.37 -3.96 -13.63
CA ALA A 17 0.60 -3.09 -14.28
C ALA A 17 0.28 -2.98 -15.78
N ILE A 18 0.34 -1.76 -16.31
CA ILE A 18 0.16 -1.44 -17.72
C ILE A 18 1.41 -0.70 -18.19
N ALA A 19 1.99 -1.11 -19.32
CA ALA A 19 3.27 -0.59 -19.77
C ALA A 19 3.40 -0.51 -21.30
N PHE A 20 4.18 0.47 -21.74
CA PHE A 20 4.75 0.61 -23.07
C PHE A 20 6.28 0.54 -22.94
N PHE A 21 6.82 -0.67 -22.77
CA PHE A 21 8.27 -0.85 -22.74
C PHE A 21 8.82 -0.60 -24.15
N GLU A 22 9.65 0.42 -24.31
CA GLU A 22 10.20 0.78 -25.62
C GLU A 22 11.25 -0.23 -26.10
N GLU A 23 11.17 -0.59 -27.37
CA GLU A 23 12.34 -1.02 -28.13
C GLU A 23 13.13 0.24 -28.51
N ALA A 24 14.43 0.27 -28.21
CA ALA A 24 15.28 1.44 -28.42
C ALA A 24 15.11 2.03 -29.84
N GLY A 25 14.68 3.29 -29.94
CA GLY A 25 14.64 4.06 -31.19
C GLY A 25 13.28 4.18 -31.90
N ALA A 26 12.17 3.68 -31.35
CA ALA A 26 10.85 3.83 -31.97
C ALA A 26 10.01 4.95 -31.33
N PRO A 27 9.45 5.92 -32.10
CA PRO A 27 8.58 6.94 -31.53
C PRO A 27 7.36 6.31 -30.84
N SER A 28 7.12 6.70 -29.59
CA SER A 28 6.01 6.19 -28.79
C SER A 28 4.74 6.98 -29.07
N LEU A 29 3.91 6.50 -29.99
CA LEU A 29 2.50 6.91 -30.03
C LEU A 29 1.80 6.25 -28.84
N ARG A 30 1.74 6.99 -27.71
CA ARG A 30 0.99 6.62 -26.51
C ARG A 30 -0.31 7.43 -26.51
N PRO A 31 -1.45 6.83 -26.91
CA PRO A 31 -2.73 7.55 -26.83
C PRO A 31 -3.14 7.72 -25.37
N ASP A 32 -3.96 8.74 -25.08
CA ASP A 32 -4.67 8.81 -23.81
C ASP A 32 -5.67 7.64 -23.74
N LEU A 33 -5.60 6.87 -22.64
CA LEU A 33 -6.45 5.71 -22.42
C LEU A 33 -7.31 5.89 -21.18
N THR A 34 -8.57 5.46 -21.26
CA THR A 34 -9.44 5.34 -20.09
C THR A 34 -9.54 3.88 -19.68
N LEU A 35 -9.32 3.61 -18.40
CA LEU A 35 -9.32 2.26 -17.82
C LEU A 35 -10.60 2.02 -17.02
N PHE A 36 -11.37 1.03 -17.43
CA PHE A 36 -12.54 0.53 -16.71
C PHE A 36 -12.34 -0.91 -16.26
N SER A 37 -12.98 -1.31 -15.17
CA SER A 37 -13.06 -2.71 -14.75
C SER A 37 -14.49 -3.11 -14.39
N ALA A 38 -14.80 -4.40 -14.55
CA ALA A 38 -16.10 -4.98 -14.23
C ALA A 38 -15.98 -6.45 -13.80
N ARG A 39 -17.08 -6.97 -13.26
CA ARG A 39 -17.23 -8.39 -12.86
C ARG A 39 -17.47 -9.32 -14.03
N ASP A 40 -18.08 -8.82 -15.11
CA ASP A 40 -18.49 -9.61 -16.27
C ASP A 40 -17.90 -9.09 -17.60
N ALA A 41 -17.89 -9.98 -18.59
CA ALA A 41 -17.34 -9.70 -19.92
C ALA A 41 -18.16 -8.68 -20.75
N ALA A 42 -19.41 -8.42 -20.38
CA ALA A 42 -20.24 -7.39 -21.01
C ALA A 42 -19.93 -5.99 -20.45
N LEU A 43 -19.08 -5.90 -19.42
CA LEU A 43 -18.70 -4.66 -18.72
C LEU A 43 -19.93 -3.97 -18.10
N SER A 44 -20.87 -4.77 -17.60
CA SER A 44 -22.06 -4.26 -16.94
C SER A 44 -21.67 -3.58 -15.62
N GLY A 45 -22.12 -2.34 -15.40
CA GLY A 45 -21.76 -1.59 -14.19
C GLY A 45 -20.26 -1.27 -14.07
N ALA A 46 -19.55 -1.13 -15.19
CA ALA A 46 -18.11 -0.88 -15.18
C ALA A 46 -17.72 0.36 -14.35
N ALA A 47 -16.69 0.20 -13.52
CA ALA A 47 -16.14 1.26 -12.68
C ALA A 47 -14.91 1.88 -13.34
N LEU A 48 -14.82 3.21 -13.35
CA LEU A 48 -13.61 3.93 -13.73
C LEU A 48 -12.50 3.59 -12.73
N VAL A 49 -11.40 3.03 -13.24
CA VAL A 49 -10.23 2.66 -12.44
C VAL A 49 -9.15 3.74 -12.53
N ASP A 50 -8.83 4.24 -13.73
CA ASP A 50 -7.81 5.27 -13.96
C ASP A 50 -7.98 5.95 -15.34
N VAL A 51 -7.32 7.09 -15.54
CA VAL A 51 -7.13 7.76 -16.84
C VAL A 51 -5.63 7.89 -17.10
N LEU A 52 -5.16 7.21 -18.13
CA LEU A 52 -3.76 7.08 -18.50
C LEU A 52 -3.42 8.12 -19.57
N ASP A 53 -3.15 9.34 -19.13
CA ASP A 53 -2.64 10.43 -19.96
C ASP A 53 -1.11 10.50 -19.94
N ALA A 54 -0.51 11.40 -20.72
CA ALA A 54 0.94 11.54 -20.79
C ALA A 54 1.64 11.72 -19.42
N PRO A 55 1.13 12.55 -18.48
CA PRO A 55 1.68 12.62 -17.12
C PRO A 55 1.57 11.30 -16.36
N ARG A 56 0.45 10.58 -16.47
CA ARG A 56 0.29 9.28 -15.79
C ARG A 56 1.21 8.20 -16.35
N LEU A 57 1.52 8.25 -17.65
CA LEU A 57 2.42 7.32 -18.36
C LEU A 57 3.84 7.89 -18.56
N ARG A 58 4.26 8.87 -17.75
CA ARG A 58 5.56 9.55 -17.87
C ARG A 58 6.77 8.60 -17.88
N CYS A 59 6.75 7.54 -17.07
CA CYS A 59 7.78 6.52 -17.04
C CYS A 59 7.54 5.36 -18.04
N GLY A 60 6.52 5.46 -18.88
CA GLY A 60 6.12 4.41 -19.84
C GLY A 60 5.27 3.31 -19.22
N TYR A 61 5.00 3.32 -17.92
CA TYR A 61 4.16 2.34 -17.25
C TYR A 61 3.39 2.97 -16.09
N CYS A 62 2.37 2.26 -15.62
CA CYS A 62 1.67 2.58 -14.39
C CYS A 62 1.21 1.28 -13.72
N VAL A 63 0.96 1.35 -12.42
CA VAL A 63 0.36 0.26 -11.64
C VAL A 63 -0.95 0.78 -11.07
N VAL A 64 -1.98 -0.06 -11.11
CA VAL A 64 -3.30 0.20 -10.55
C VAL A 64 -3.74 -0.98 -9.68
N GLU A 65 -4.65 -0.70 -8.76
CA GLU A 65 -5.30 -1.71 -7.92
C GLU A 65 -6.71 -1.96 -8.44
N LEU A 66 -7.00 -3.21 -8.83
CA LEU A 66 -8.31 -3.63 -9.29
C LEU A 66 -9.20 -4.06 -8.12
N PRO A 67 -10.53 -3.84 -8.20
CA PRO A 67 -11.46 -4.41 -7.22
C PRO A 67 -11.36 -5.94 -7.22
N SER A 68 -11.38 -6.59 -6.05
CA SER A 68 -11.16 -8.04 -5.92
C SER A 68 -12.15 -8.90 -6.71
N GLU A 69 -13.37 -8.40 -6.91
CA GLU A 69 -14.43 -9.09 -7.66
C GLU A 69 -14.35 -8.86 -9.18
N HIS A 70 -13.44 -8.01 -9.66
CA HIS A 70 -13.39 -7.61 -11.07
C HIS A 70 -12.35 -8.43 -11.82
N ALA A 71 -12.83 -9.28 -12.74
CA ALA A 71 -11.99 -10.11 -13.59
C ALA A 71 -11.86 -9.58 -15.03
N PHE A 72 -12.59 -8.51 -15.39
CA PHE A 72 -12.58 -7.94 -16.74
C PHE A 72 -12.16 -6.48 -16.73
N VAL A 73 -11.27 -6.13 -17.64
CA VAL A 73 -10.69 -4.78 -17.75
C VAL A 73 -10.83 -4.28 -19.18
N SER A 74 -11.11 -3.00 -19.38
CA SER A 74 -11.24 -2.36 -20.69
C SER A 74 -10.39 -1.10 -20.74
N LEU A 75 -9.51 -1.03 -21.73
CA LEU A 75 -8.75 0.16 -22.12
C LEU A 75 -9.37 0.75 -23.38
N ARG A 76 -9.78 2.01 -23.29
CA ARG A 76 -10.45 2.74 -24.38
C ARG A 76 -9.66 3.98 -24.76
N ALA A 77 -9.33 4.12 -26.03
CA ALA A 77 -8.74 5.32 -26.61
C ALA A 77 -9.84 6.27 -27.14
N ALA A 78 -9.51 7.54 -27.30
CA ALA A 78 -10.43 8.56 -27.84
C ALA A 78 -10.87 8.30 -29.29
N ASP A 79 -10.07 7.56 -30.06
CA ASP A 79 -10.37 7.16 -31.44
C ASP A 79 -11.37 5.98 -31.53
N GLY A 80 -11.86 5.50 -30.39
CA GLY A 80 -12.78 4.37 -30.29
C GLY A 80 -12.10 3.00 -30.30
N ALA A 81 -10.76 2.92 -30.38
CA ALA A 81 -10.04 1.67 -30.25
C ALA A 81 -10.14 1.13 -28.81
N GLU A 82 -10.46 -0.16 -28.70
CA GLU A 82 -10.62 -0.84 -27.41
C GLU A 82 -9.70 -2.07 -27.31
N LEU A 83 -9.10 -2.25 -26.14
CA LEU A 83 -8.42 -3.48 -25.73
C LEU A 83 -9.07 -3.98 -24.43
N ARG A 84 -9.56 -5.21 -24.43
CA ARG A 84 -10.15 -5.85 -23.26
C ARG A 84 -9.20 -6.89 -22.69
N PHE A 85 -9.20 -7.03 -21.38
CA PHE A 85 -8.53 -8.10 -20.66
C PHE A 85 -9.54 -8.98 -19.93
N ALA A 86 -9.29 -10.29 -19.97
CA ALA A 86 -9.91 -11.25 -19.07
C ALA A 86 -8.82 -11.84 -18.19
N LEU A 87 -8.97 -11.65 -16.88
CA LEU A 87 -8.02 -12.07 -15.84
C LEU A 87 -8.49 -13.40 -15.26
N GLY A 88 -7.57 -14.35 -15.10
CA GLY A 88 -7.84 -15.64 -14.48
C GLY A 88 -7.07 -16.77 -15.12
N ASP A 89 -7.23 -17.97 -14.57
CA ASP A 89 -6.55 -19.15 -15.06
C ASP A 89 -7.18 -19.62 -16.37
N PHE A 90 -6.32 -19.89 -17.35
CA PHE A 90 -6.70 -20.57 -18.58
C PHE A 90 -5.53 -21.43 -19.04
N ASP A 91 -5.85 -22.53 -19.73
CA ASP A 91 -4.85 -23.40 -20.32
C ASP A 91 -4.18 -22.70 -21.52
N ALA A 92 -3.13 -21.94 -21.21
CA ALA A 92 -2.37 -21.15 -22.18
C ALA A 92 -1.42 -22.02 -23.02
N GLU A 93 -0.92 -23.11 -22.43
CA GLU A 93 0.13 -23.97 -22.99
C GLU A 93 -0.37 -24.73 -24.23
N HIS A 94 -1.63 -25.13 -24.25
CA HIS A 94 -2.18 -25.97 -25.32
C HIS A 94 -2.81 -25.19 -26.49
N ALA A 95 -3.00 -23.87 -26.38
CA ALA A 95 -3.85 -23.10 -27.29
C ALA A 95 -3.14 -21.95 -28.06
N GLY A 96 -1.81 -22.00 -28.20
CA GLY A 96 -1.04 -21.02 -28.98
C GLY A 96 -0.89 -19.66 -28.31
N GLY A 97 -0.79 -19.63 -26.97
CA GLY A 97 -0.46 -18.42 -26.21
C GLY A 97 0.99 -17.95 -26.39
N GLU A 98 1.39 -16.93 -25.64
CA GLU A 98 2.78 -16.49 -25.47
C GLU A 98 3.08 -16.27 -23.98
N SER A 99 4.33 -16.48 -23.57
CA SER A 99 4.80 -16.11 -22.23
C SER A 99 5.55 -14.80 -22.32
N ARG A 100 5.08 -13.76 -21.61
CA ARG A 100 5.73 -12.46 -21.54
C ARG A 100 6.61 -12.39 -20.29
N LEU A 101 7.87 -12.00 -20.46
CA LEU A 101 8.86 -11.90 -19.41
C LEU A 101 9.23 -10.44 -19.16
N LEU A 102 8.90 -9.92 -17.98
CA LEU A 102 9.38 -8.64 -17.48
C LEU A 102 10.71 -8.82 -16.75
N LEU A 103 11.69 -8.00 -17.07
CA LEU A 103 13.01 -7.93 -16.45
C LEU A 103 13.21 -6.53 -15.86
N VAL A 104 13.62 -6.48 -14.59
CA VAL A 104 13.99 -5.25 -13.89
C VAL A 104 15.49 -5.29 -13.63
N GLU A 105 16.22 -4.41 -14.30
CA GLU A 105 17.67 -4.30 -14.21
C GLU A 105 18.04 -3.02 -13.42
N ALA A 106 18.93 -3.16 -12.43
CA ALA A 106 19.55 -2.01 -11.79
C ALA A 106 20.39 -1.23 -12.82
N GLY A 107 20.45 0.08 -12.66
CA GLY A 107 21.28 0.93 -13.52
C GLY A 107 22.76 0.59 -13.43
N GLU A 108 23.50 0.91 -14.49
CA GLU A 108 24.96 0.86 -14.49
C GLU A 108 25.51 2.17 -13.89
N GLY A 109 26.30 2.07 -12.82
CA GLY A 109 26.81 3.26 -12.12
C GLY A 109 25.68 4.09 -11.51
N GLU A 110 25.60 5.36 -11.88
CA GLU A 110 24.53 6.30 -11.48
C GLU A 110 23.34 6.31 -12.47
N GLY A 111 23.31 5.41 -13.47
CA GLY A 111 22.23 5.34 -14.45
C GLY A 111 20.87 4.95 -13.85
N PRO A 112 19.74 5.32 -14.48
CA PRO A 112 18.41 4.91 -14.03
C PRO A 112 18.20 3.40 -14.23
N PRO A 113 17.31 2.78 -13.45
CA PRO A 113 16.95 1.39 -13.66
C PRO A 113 16.23 1.17 -14.98
N ALA A 114 16.43 -0.01 -15.57
CA ALA A 114 15.83 -0.39 -16.84
C ALA A 114 14.74 -1.45 -16.64
N PHE A 115 13.62 -1.26 -17.34
CA PHE A 115 12.49 -2.18 -17.35
C PHE A 115 12.30 -2.68 -18.78
N ARG A 116 12.39 -4.00 -19.00
CA ARG A 116 12.30 -4.61 -20.33
C ARG A 116 11.31 -5.75 -20.32
N ALA A 117 10.39 -5.76 -21.29
CA ALA A 117 9.53 -6.91 -21.54
C ALA A 117 10.00 -7.68 -22.79
N VAL A 118 10.00 -9.01 -22.70
CA VAL A 118 10.44 -9.92 -23.77
C VAL A 118 9.34 -10.96 -24.01
N SER A 119 8.97 -11.19 -25.27
CA SER A 119 8.07 -12.31 -25.62
C SER A 119 8.87 -13.60 -25.77
N LEU A 120 8.38 -14.65 -25.13
CA LEU A 120 8.86 -16.02 -25.25
C LEU A 120 7.77 -16.82 -25.99
N ALA A 121 8.14 -17.49 -27.07
CA ALA A 121 7.19 -18.31 -27.82
C ALA A 121 6.70 -19.48 -26.95
N ALA A 122 5.39 -19.74 -26.94
CA ALA A 122 4.84 -20.89 -26.20
C ALA A 122 5.22 -22.24 -26.83
N ARG A 123 5.60 -22.28 -28.12
CA ARG A 123 6.14 -23.47 -28.77
C ARG A 123 7.64 -23.58 -28.50
N GLY A 124 8.01 -24.28 -27.44
CA GLY A 124 9.40 -24.53 -27.04
C GLY A 124 9.57 -24.59 -25.53
N ASP A 125 10.80 -24.77 -25.08
CA ASP A 125 11.15 -24.71 -23.65
C ASP A 125 11.19 -23.23 -23.19
N ALA A 126 10.01 -22.69 -22.87
CA ALA A 126 9.85 -21.30 -22.42
C ALA A 126 10.65 -21.04 -21.13
N GLU A 127 10.85 -22.04 -20.28
CA GLU A 127 11.69 -21.93 -19.10
C GLU A 127 13.15 -21.72 -19.47
N ARG A 128 13.68 -22.51 -20.41
CA ARG A 128 15.04 -22.33 -20.91
C ARG A 128 15.23 -20.96 -21.55
N ALA A 129 14.26 -20.52 -22.36
CA ALA A 129 14.30 -19.18 -22.96
C ALA A 129 14.31 -18.08 -21.88
N ALA A 130 13.52 -18.23 -20.81
CA ALA A 130 13.54 -17.30 -19.69
C ALA A 130 14.88 -17.31 -18.93
N ARG A 131 15.45 -18.50 -18.68
CA ARG A 131 16.78 -18.66 -18.06
C ARG A 131 17.87 -17.98 -18.91
N ASP A 132 17.82 -18.11 -20.23
CA ASP A 132 18.76 -17.45 -21.14
C ASP A 132 18.66 -15.92 -21.06
N GLN A 133 17.44 -15.36 -20.99
CA GLN A 133 17.25 -13.91 -20.83
C GLN A 133 17.73 -13.39 -19.46
N ILE A 134 17.47 -14.16 -18.40
CA ILE A 134 17.98 -13.89 -17.04
C ILE A 134 19.51 -13.88 -17.07
N ALA A 135 20.14 -14.89 -17.68
CA ALA A 135 21.59 -15.00 -17.79
C ALA A 135 22.20 -13.82 -18.55
N ARG A 136 21.57 -13.36 -19.65
CA ARG A 136 22.00 -12.17 -20.40
C ARG A 136 21.94 -10.88 -19.58
N SER A 137 20.99 -10.78 -18.67
CA SER A 137 20.84 -9.61 -17.80
C SER A 137 21.90 -9.58 -16.68
N GLY A 138 22.49 -10.74 -16.36
CA GLY A 138 23.67 -10.89 -15.52
C GLY A 138 23.52 -10.26 -14.13
N GLY A 139 24.61 -9.62 -13.65
CA GLY A 139 24.68 -8.96 -12.34
C GLY A 139 23.88 -7.65 -12.21
N ARG A 140 23.13 -7.26 -13.25
CA ARG A 140 22.22 -6.10 -13.23
C ARG A 140 20.79 -6.52 -12.88
N LEU A 141 20.40 -7.75 -13.17
CA LEU A 141 19.03 -8.21 -12.95
C LEU A 141 18.69 -8.23 -11.45
N VAL A 142 17.67 -7.48 -11.07
CA VAL A 142 17.14 -7.41 -9.70
C VAL A 142 15.88 -8.24 -9.56
N TRP A 143 15.03 -8.25 -10.59
CA TRP A 143 13.70 -8.86 -10.55
C TRP A 143 13.31 -9.38 -11.93
N ALA A 144 12.58 -10.49 -11.99
CA ALA A 144 11.96 -10.98 -13.22
C ALA A 144 10.63 -11.67 -12.95
N VAL A 145 9.65 -11.37 -13.81
CA VAL A 145 8.28 -11.85 -13.73
C VAL A 145 7.87 -12.42 -15.08
N ARG A 146 7.31 -13.63 -15.08
CA ARG A 146 6.73 -14.30 -16.25
C ARG A 146 5.21 -14.19 -16.18
N GLN A 147 4.56 -14.02 -17.31
CA GLN A 147 3.11 -14.12 -17.39
C GLN A 147 2.69 -14.81 -18.69
N ASN A 148 1.78 -15.78 -18.58
CA ASN A 148 1.17 -16.41 -19.74
C ASN A 148 0.00 -15.56 -20.24
N ARG A 149 -0.02 -15.26 -21.54
CA ARG A 149 -1.08 -14.49 -22.18
C ARG A 149 -1.53 -15.08 -23.51
N ARG A 150 -2.78 -14.83 -23.88
CA ARG A 150 -3.33 -15.22 -25.18
C ARG A 150 -4.12 -14.07 -25.78
N VAL A 151 -3.87 -13.76 -27.05
CA VAL A 151 -4.59 -12.71 -27.77
C VAL A 151 -5.63 -13.36 -28.68
N GLU A 152 -6.90 -13.08 -28.41
CA GLU A 152 -8.03 -13.42 -29.27
C GLU A 152 -8.43 -12.19 -30.08
N ARG A 153 -8.23 -12.26 -31.40
CA ARG A 153 -8.79 -11.27 -32.33
C ARG A 153 -10.23 -11.66 -32.58
N ARG A 154 -11.17 -10.87 -32.06
CA ARG A 154 -12.59 -10.98 -32.40
C ARG A 154 -12.86 -10.16 -33.66
N ASP A 155 -13.79 -10.60 -34.50
CA ASP A 155 -14.26 -9.84 -35.66
C ASP A 155 -14.88 -8.52 -35.17
N GLY A 156 -14.11 -7.43 -35.18
CA GLY A 156 -14.49 -6.12 -34.64
C GLY A 156 -13.31 -5.22 -34.22
N ALA A 157 -13.62 -4.08 -33.59
CA ALA A 157 -12.64 -3.09 -33.12
C ALA A 157 -11.98 -3.43 -31.77
N ALA A 158 -12.51 -4.40 -31.01
CA ALA A 158 -12.00 -4.78 -29.69
C ALA A 158 -11.15 -6.06 -29.76
N ALA A 159 -9.89 -5.98 -29.36
CA ALA A 159 -9.05 -7.16 -29.12
C ALA A 159 -9.26 -7.66 -27.69
N LEU A 160 -9.27 -8.98 -27.47
CA LEU A 160 -9.33 -9.57 -26.13
C LEU A 160 -7.98 -10.22 -25.79
N MET A 161 -7.37 -9.81 -24.69
CA MET A 161 -6.16 -10.40 -24.13
C MET A 161 -6.50 -11.17 -22.86
N ARG A 162 -6.30 -12.48 -22.85
CA ARG A 162 -6.41 -13.30 -21.64
C ARG A 162 -5.08 -13.28 -20.92
N LEU A 163 -5.11 -13.02 -19.61
CA LEU A 163 -3.92 -12.90 -18.77
C LEU A 163 -4.02 -13.86 -17.58
N ALA A 164 -3.06 -14.79 -17.49
CA ALA A 164 -2.91 -15.62 -16.31
C ALA A 164 -2.28 -14.80 -15.19
N ALA A 165 -2.32 -15.31 -13.95
CA ALA A 165 -1.54 -14.73 -12.88
C ALA A 165 -0.06 -14.70 -13.28
N ALA A 166 0.60 -13.57 -13.06
CA ALA A 166 2.02 -13.46 -13.28
C ALA A 166 2.78 -14.14 -12.15
N GLU A 167 3.93 -14.71 -12.48
CA GLU A 167 4.76 -15.51 -11.61
C GLU A 167 6.13 -14.88 -11.51
N ARG A 168 6.66 -14.76 -10.30
CA ARG A 168 8.03 -14.32 -10.10
C ARG A 168 8.99 -15.45 -10.43
N ILE A 169 9.87 -15.23 -11.40
CA ILE A 169 10.90 -16.20 -11.80
C ILE A 169 12.31 -15.79 -11.37
N PHE A 170 12.53 -14.50 -11.02
CA PHE A 170 13.80 -14.04 -10.46
C PHE A 170 13.62 -12.90 -9.43
N PRO A 171 14.33 -12.94 -8.30
CA PRO A 171 14.81 -14.17 -7.70
C PRO A 171 13.59 -15.07 -7.47
N ALA A 172 13.73 -16.38 -7.62
CA ALA A 172 12.62 -17.32 -7.38
C ALA A 172 12.01 -17.10 -5.97
N GLN A 173 12.81 -16.57 -5.04
CA GLN A 173 12.51 -16.43 -3.61
C GLN A 173 13.04 -15.10 -3.04
N GLN A 174 12.36 -14.54 -2.02
CA GLN A 174 12.90 -13.44 -1.22
C GLN A 174 13.70 -13.94 -0.01
N SER A 175 13.23 -15.03 0.62
CA SER A 175 13.95 -15.78 1.65
C SER A 175 13.98 -17.29 1.34
N ARG A 176 15.00 -18.04 1.81
CA ARG A 176 15.14 -19.50 1.53
C ARG A 176 14.14 -20.38 2.30
N ILE A 177 13.76 -19.96 3.50
CA ILE A 177 12.68 -20.55 4.29
C ILE A 177 11.76 -19.42 4.73
N ALA A 178 10.49 -19.49 4.35
CA ALA A 178 9.48 -18.60 4.88
C ALA A 178 8.67 -19.33 5.97
N VAL A 179 8.49 -18.67 7.10
CA VAL A 179 7.76 -19.17 8.27
C VAL A 179 6.48 -18.38 8.42
N GLU A 180 5.35 -19.07 8.50
CA GLU A 180 4.03 -18.49 8.66
C GLU A 180 3.39 -19.07 9.92
N ALA A 181 2.88 -18.21 10.79
CA ALA A 181 2.03 -18.66 11.89
C ALA A 181 0.64 -18.98 11.32
N ILE A 182 0.17 -20.21 11.54
CA ILE A 182 -1.16 -20.64 11.11
C ILE A 182 -2.12 -20.50 12.28
N ASP A 183 -3.17 -19.72 12.09
CA ASP A 183 -4.29 -19.64 13.03
C ASP A 183 -4.88 -21.04 13.23
N ALA A 184 -5.20 -21.39 14.48
CA ALA A 184 -5.57 -22.74 14.89
C ALA A 184 -6.54 -23.41 13.88
N PRO A 185 -6.10 -24.45 13.13
CA PRO A 185 -6.92 -24.99 12.06
C PRO A 185 -8.20 -25.64 12.63
N PRO A 186 -9.35 -25.48 11.95
CA PRO A 186 -10.66 -25.90 12.47
C PRO A 186 -10.87 -27.42 12.56
N ALA A 187 -9.98 -28.23 11.98
CA ALA A 187 -10.01 -29.68 12.12
C ALA A 187 -8.61 -30.25 11.96
N ARG A 188 -8.10 -30.85 13.03
CA ARG A 188 -6.89 -31.67 12.99
C ARG A 188 -7.19 -32.97 12.25
N GLY A 189 -6.24 -33.47 11.47
CA GLY A 189 -6.25 -34.88 11.06
C GLY A 189 -6.19 -35.82 12.28
N PRO A 190 -6.55 -37.11 12.16
CA PRO A 190 -6.49 -38.03 13.28
C PRO A 190 -5.06 -38.13 13.82
N THR A 191 -4.89 -37.78 15.10
CA THR A 191 -3.66 -37.92 15.87
C THR A 191 -3.70 -39.23 16.67
N THR A 192 -2.55 -39.91 16.76
CA THR A 192 -2.38 -41.10 17.60
C THR A 192 -1.95 -40.77 19.03
N LEU A 193 -1.69 -39.50 19.34
CA LEU A 193 -1.27 -39.02 20.67
C LEU A 193 -2.51 -38.64 21.50
N MET A 194 -2.49 -38.97 22.79
CA MET A 194 -3.59 -38.67 23.71
C MET A 194 -3.12 -37.75 24.84
N ALA A 195 -4.00 -36.90 25.36
CA ALA A 195 -3.67 -36.05 26.50
C ALA A 195 -3.52 -36.89 27.80
N PRO A 196 -2.56 -36.61 28.70
CA PRO A 196 -2.42 -37.39 29.93
C PRO A 196 -3.61 -37.24 30.91
N PHE A 197 -4.50 -38.23 30.83
CA PHE A 197 -5.47 -38.80 31.78
C PHE A 197 -6.65 -38.05 32.41
N ALA A 198 -6.52 -37.01 33.24
CA ALA A 198 -7.70 -36.66 34.09
C ALA A 198 -7.76 -35.24 34.64
N ILE A 199 -6.68 -34.45 34.54
CA ILE A 199 -6.67 -33.08 35.07
C ILE A 199 -7.18 -32.07 34.02
N MET A 200 -7.54 -32.56 32.83
CA MET A 200 -7.99 -31.79 31.67
C MET A 200 -9.49 -31.92 31.38
N GLU A 201 -10.32 -32.39 32.32
CA GLU A 201 -11.75 -32.56 32.06
C GLU A 201 -12.46 -31.22 31.73
N ASN A 202 -11.91 -30.08 32.20
CA ASN A 202 -12.31 -28.74 31.74
C ASN A 202 -11.65 -28.32 30.41
N TRP A 203 -10.42 -28.78 30.14
CA TRP A 203 -9.66 -28.43 28.94
C TRP A 203 -10.17 -29.17 27.68
N LEU A 204 -10.72 -30.36 27.85
CA LEU A 204 -11.41 -31.13 26.80
C LEU A 204 -12.81 -30.56 26.47
N ARG A 205 -13.42 -29.77 27.37
CA ARG A 205 -14.69 -29.05 27.09
C ARG A 205 -14.47 -27.79 26.25
N GLU A 206 -13.24 -27.30 26.14
CA GLU A 206 -12.84 -26.07 25.44
C GLU A 206 -11.93 -26.37 24.22
N ASN A 207 -12.37 -27.23 23.29
CA ASN A 207 -11.71 -27.51 22.00
C ASN A 207 -10.29 -28.14 22.03
N GLY A 208 -9.81 -28.61 23.18
CA GLY A 208 -8.53 -29.34 23.30
C GLY A 208 -7.32 -28.45 23.60
N ALA A 209 -6.16 -29.07 23.85
CA ALA A 209 -4.93 -28.32 24.15
C ALA A 209 -4.48 -27.50 22.92
N PRO A 210 -4.10 -26.22 23.10
CA PRO A 210 -3.61 -25.40 21.99
C PRO A 210 -2.37 -26.04 21.39
N CYS A 211 -2.42 -26.34 20.09
CA CYS A 211 -1.29 -26.85 19.33
C CYS A 211 -0.91 -25.82 18.26
N PRO A 212 -0.06 -24.84 18.62
CA PRO A 212 0.35 -23.82 17.67
C PRO A 212 1.10 -24.48 16.52
N THR A 213 0.82 -23.99 15.32
CA THR A 213 1.36 -24.54 14.08
C THR A 213 2.14 -23.46 13.34
N LEU A 214 3.37 -23.78 12.95
CA LEU A 214 4.15 -22.95 12.03
C LEU A 214 4.23 -23.66 10.69
N ARG A 215 3.77 -23.00 9.63
CA ARG A 215 3.95 -23.46 8.26
C ARG A 215 5.29 -23.00 7.73
N LEU A 216 6.10 -23.95 7.32
CA LEU A 216 7.34 -23.73 6.60
C LEU A 216 7.09 -23.86 5.12
N ARG A 217 7.46 -22.83 4.37
CA ARG A 217 7.52 -22.87 2.91
C ARG A 217 8.98 -22.91 2.50
N ILE A 218 9.38 -24.00 1.84
CA ILE A 218 10.76 -24.27 1.37
C ILE A 218 10.76 -24.54 -0.14
N PRO A 219 10.72 -23.49 -0.98
CA PRO A 219 10.46 -23.66 -2.41
C PRO A 219 11.54 -24.38 -3.24
N ASN A 220 12.78 -24.47 -2.75
CA ASN A 220 13.85 -25.26 -3.38
C ASN A 220 14.47 -26.24 -2.37
N ALA A 221 13.67 -27.14 -1.80
CA ALA A 221 14.17 -28.14 -0.86
C ALA A 221 15.13 -29.13 -1.55
N VAL A 222 16.43 -28.87 -1.47
CA VAL A 222 17.49 -29.78 -1.92
C VAL A 222 17.91 -30.66 -0.75
N ARG A 223 17.85 -31.99 -0.91
CA ARG A 223 18.40 -32.92 0.08
C ARG A 223 19.90 -32.64 0.24
N GLY A 224 20.35 -32.37 1.47
CA GLY A 224 21.74 -32.06 1.79
C GLY A 224 22.11 -30.57 1.80
N ASP A 225 21.13 -29.66 1.73
CA ASP A 225 21.39 -28.23 1.97
C ASP A 225 21.91 -28.00 3.40
N LEU A 226 23.07 -27.34 3.51
CA LEU A 226 23.74 -27.01 4.77
C LEU A 226 22.84 -26.16 5.69
N LEU A 227 22.01 -25.29 5.13
CA LEU A 227 21.08 -24.49 5.92
C LEU A 227 20.10 -25.39 6.67
N PHE A 228 19.56 -26.44 6.04
CA PHE A 228 18.64 -27.37 6.71
C PHE A 228 19.35 -28.29 7.70
N ALA A 229 20.60 -28.67 7.40
CA ALA A 229 21.41 -29.49 8.29
C ALA A 229 21.74 -28.78 9.61
N ARG A 230 21.89 -27.45 9.57
CA ARG A 230 22.27 -26.62 10.73
C ARG A 230 21.13 -25.84 11.35
N ALA A 231 20.03 -25.64 10.63
CA ALA A 231 18.82 -25.08 11.20
C ALA A 231 18.20 -26.03 12.20
N VAL A 232 17.75 -25.47 13.32
CA VAL A 232 17.02 -26.17 14.36
C VAL A 232 15.63 -25.56 14.51
N VAL A 233 14.64 -26.42 14.67
CA VAL A 233 13.31 -26.10 15.19
C VAL A 233 13.43 -26.00 16.70
N VAL A 234 12.88 -24.93 17.28
CA VAL A 234 13.04 -24.62 18.71
C VAL A 234 11.68 -24.54 19.39
N LEU A 235 11.59 -25.10 20.59
CA LEU A 235 10.51 -24.94 21.55
C LEU A 235 11.10 -24.55 22.91
N ALA A 236 10.82 -23.34 23.38
CA ALA A 236 11.29 -22.80 24.66
C ALA A 236 10.14 -22.67 25.66
N LEU A 237 10.14 -23.52 26.68
CA LEU A 237 9.14 -23.67 27.72
C LEU A 237 9.48 -22.77 28.93
N HIS A 238 8.91 -21.57 28.97
CA HIS A 238 9.23 -20.58 30.01
C HIS A 238 8.78 -21.01 31.41
N GLN A 239 7.68 -21.75 31.52
CA GLN A 239 7.23 -22.27 32.80
C GLN A 239 8.28 -23.20 33.43
N ARG A 240 8.86 -24.10 32.63
CA ARG A 240 9.93 -25.01 33.09
C ARG A 240 11.21 -24.26 33.40
N ARG A 241 11.54 -23.22 32.61
CA ARG A 241 12.71 -22.38 32.84
C ARG A 241 12.61 -21.65 34.19
N ARG A 242 11.47 -21.02 34.46
CA ARG A 242 11.17 -20.37 35.75
C ARG A 242 11.20 -21.35 36.91
N PHE A 243 10.63 -22.54 36.75
CA PHE A 243 10.66 -23.58 37.79
C PHE A 243 12.09 -24.04 38.10
N ARG A 244 12.93 -24.21 37.08
CA ARG A 244 14.35 -24.56 37.26
C ARG A 244 15.14 -23.46 37.94
N ASP A 245 14.91 -22.20 37.57
CA ASP A 245 15.56 -21.07 38.21
C ASP A 245 15.14 -20.96 39.67
N TRP A 246 13.85 -21.10 39.95
CA TRP A 246 13.34 -21.18 41.33
C TRP A 246 13.97 -22.34 42.11
N LEU A 247 14.08 -23.54 41.53
CA LEU A 247 14.75 -24.68 42.18
C LEU A 247 16.22 -24.40 42.49
N ARG A 248 16.95 -23.73 41.59
CA ARG A 248 18.35 -23.32 41.83
C ARG A 248 18.44 -22.33 42.99
N GLU A 249 17.52 -21.37 43.04
CA GLU A 249 17.42 -20.40 44.15
C GLU A 249 17.12 -21.08 45.49
N GLN A 250 16.15 -22.02 45.51
CA GLN A 250 15.82 -22.78 46.72
C GLN A 250 17.00 -23.63 47.20
N ARG A 251 17.71 -24.31 46.29
CA ARG A 251 18.93 -25.07 46.65
C ARG A 251 20.03 -24.17 47.18
N ALA A 252 20.23 -23.01 46.57
CA ALA A 252 21.21 -22.04 47.04
C ALA A 252 20.85 -21.48 48.42
N ALA A 253 19.55 -21.36 48.72
CA ALA A 253 19.03 -20.95 50.02
C ALA A 253 18.98 -22.09 51.07
N GLY A 254 19.23 -23.34 50.69
CA GLY A 254 19.14 -24.51 51.58
C GLY A 254 17.72 -24.95 51.92
N GLU A 255 16.73 -24.49 51.16
CA GLU A 255 15.30 -24.77 51.37
C GLU A 255 14.89 -26.10 50.71
N PRO A 256 13.83 -26.77 51.19
CA PRO A 256 13.36 -28.04 50.63
C PRO A 256 12.85 -27.85 49.19
N THR A 257 13.35 -28.69 48.27
CA THR A 257 12.98 -28.67 46.86
C THR A 257 11.94 -29.74 46.52
N ALA A 258 11.05 -29.44 45.58
CA ALA A 258 10.17 -30.43 44.97
C ALA A 258 10.78 -30.98 43.67
N ASP A 259 10.72 -32.29 43.47
CA ASP A 259 11.07 -32.88 42.18
C ASP A 259 9.91 -32.70 41.18
N PRO A 260 10.18 -32.28 39.93
CA PRO A 260 9.15 -32.17 38.91
C PRO A 260 8.60 -33.56 38.59
N LEU A 261 7.27 -33.66 38.41
CA LEU A 261 6.64 -34.88 37.92
C LEU A 261 7.21 -35.24 36.56
N THR A 262 7.78 -36.43 36.45
CA THR A 262 8.27 -36.96 35.17
C THR A 262 7.15 -37.69 34.45
N LEU A 263 7.33 -37.91 33.15
CA LEU A 263 6.43 -38.80 32.40
C LEU A 263 6.42 -40.23 32.94
N ALA A 264 7.51 -40.70 33.53
CA ALA A 264 7.54 -42.00 34.17
C ALA A 264 6.60 -42.03 35.39
N ASP A 265 6.54 -40.94 36.15
CA ASP A 265 5.63 -40.78 37.29
C ASP A 265 4.17 -40.73 36.81
N ILE A 266 3.91 -40.00 35.72
CA ILE A 266 2.59 -39.91 35.08
C ILE A 266 2.15 -41.29 34.55
N ARG A 267 3.00 -41.98 33.77
CA ARG A 267 2.71 -43.34 33.25
C ARG A 267 2.47 -44.33 34.38
N ARG A 268 3.24 -44.25 35.47
CA ARG A 268 3.05 -45.07 36.66
C ARG A 268 1.71 -44.79 37.34
N ALA A 269 1.34 -43.52 37.48
CA ALA A 269 0.06 -43.14 38.08
C ALA A 269 -1.15 -43.60 37.23
N ILE A 270 -0.99 -43.61 35.91
CA ILE A 270 -2.04 -43.96 34.95
C ILE A 270 -2.18 -45.48 34.75
N GLY A 271 -1.10 -46.24 34.90
CA GLY A 271 -1.09 -47.68 34.65
C GLY A 271 -0.99 -48.08 33.17
N ALA A 272 -0.73 -47.13 32.26
CA ALA A 272 -0.58 -47.36 30.82
C ALA A 272 0.85 -47.02 30.34
N PRO A 273 1.82 -47.94 30.44
CA PRO A 273 3.23 -47.65 30.16
C PRO A 273 3.54 -47.38 28.67
N GLY A 274 2.67 -47.78 27.75
CA GLY A 274 2.83 -47.60 26.30
C GLY A 274 2.21 -46.31 25.75
N GLU A 275 1.57 -45.49 26.59
CA GLU A 275 0.88 -44.28 26.15
C GLU A 275 1.87 -43.16 25.82
N ARG A 276 1.65 -42.51 24.67
CA ARG A 276 2.40 -41.34 24.20
C ARG A 276 1.51 -40.11 24.27
N PHE A 277 2.02 -39.07 24.91
CA PHE A 277 1.22 -37.92 25.28
C PHE A 277 1.50 -36.71 24.39
N GLU A 278 0.53 -35.81 24.29
CA GLU A 278 0.71 -34.47 23.69
C GLU A 278 1.46 -33.53 24.63
N ALA A 279 2.64 -33.96 25.05
CA ALA A 279 3.49 -33.26 26.00
C ALA A 279 4.95 -33.47 25.65
N VAL A 280 5.77 -32.57 26.18
CA VAL A 280 7.21 -32.66 26.07
C VAL A 280 7.75 -33.67 27.08
N GLU A 281 8.47 -34.68 26.60
CA GLU A 281 9.08 -35.74 27.38
C GLU A 281 10.42 -35.39 28.00
N ALA A 282 11.30 -34.68 27.29
CA ALA A 282 12.58 -34.29 27.85
C ALA A 282 12.37 -33.42 29.09
N SER A 283 13.27 -33.56 30.06
CA SER A 283 13.23 -32.73 31.27
C SER A 283 13.64 -31.28 30.99
N ASP A 284 14.18 -31.00 29.80
CA ASP A 284 14.69 -29.68 29.39
C ASP A 284 13.61 -28.61 29.18
N ALA A 285 14.06 -27.36 29.32
CA ALA A 285 13.23 -26.16 29.15
C ALA A 285 13.37 -25.55 27.74
N ILE A 286 14.43 -25.90 27.01
CA ILE A 286 14.61 -25.53 25.61
C ILE A 286 14.87 -26.81 24.85
N ILE A 287 13.99 -27.09 23.90
CA ILE A 287 14.07 -28.25 23.04
C ILE A 287 14.43 -27.78 21.65
N VAL A 288 15.37 -28.50 21.05
CA VAL A 288 15.84 -28.24 19.70
C VAL A 288 15.80 -29.54 18.91
N HIS A 289 15.25 -29.48 17.70
CA HIS A 289 15.26 -30.58 16.74
C HIS A 289 15.92 -30.08 15.46
N ARG A 290 16.83 -30.85 14.86
CA ARG A 290 17.41 -30.42 13.58
C ARG A 290 16.34 -30.44 12.50
N LEU A 291 16.27 -29.35 11.74
CA LEU A 291 15.28 -29.21 10.68
C LEU A 291 15.46 -30.30 9.62
N ALA A 292 16.68 -30.66 9.25
CA ALA A 292 16.93 -31.76 8.32
C ALA A 292 16.29 -33.09 8.74
N ASP A 293 16.32 -33.42 10.04
CA ASP A 293 15.75 -34.68 10.55
C ASP A 293 14.22 -34.63 10.51
N VAL A 294 13.65 -33.48 10.89
CA VAL A 294 12.20 -33.21 10.80
C VAL A 294 11.72 -33.30 9.36
N LEU A 295 12.46 -32.72 8.41
CA LEU A 295 12.13 -32.74 6.99
C LEU A 295 12.36 -34.10 6.32
N ALA A 296 13.24 -34.95 6.86
CA ALA A 296 13.52 -36.29 6.35
C ALA A 296 12.51 -37.34 6.86
N ALA A 297 11.88 -37.09 8.00
CA ALA A 297 10.97 -38.04 8.63
C ALA A 297 9.66 -38.22 7.85
N PRO A 298 9.02 -39.41 7.89
CA PRO A 298 7.72 -39.62 7.25
C PRO A 298 6.63 -38.73 7.87
N ASP A 299 5.56 -38.44 7.12
CA ASP A 299 4.45 -37.64 7.64
C ASP A 299 3.84 -38.29 8.89
N GLY A 300 3.57 -37.48 9.91
CA GLY A 300 3.09 -37.96 11.21
C GLY A 300 4.17 -38.53 12.12
N ALA A 301 5.44 -38.47 11.74
CA ALA A 301 6.54 -38.74 12.68
C ALA A 301 6.49 -37.75 13.85
N VAL A 302 6.59 -38.30 15.06
CA VAL A 302 6.53 -37.54 16.31
C VAL A 302 7.93 -37.42 16.89
N PHE A 303 8.33 -36.18 17.12
CA PHE A 303 9.50 -35.75 17.86
C PHE A 303 9.06 -35.24 19.24
N ASP A 304 10.00 -35.06 20.15
CA ASP A 304 9.70 -34.56 21.49
C ASP A 304 9.09 -33.14 21.44
N GLY A 305 7.80 -33.01 21.70
CA GLY A 305 7.07 -31.74 21.60
C GLY A 305 6.83 -31.23 20.18
N LEU A 306 7.05 -32.03 19.13
CA LEU A 306 6.96 -31.59 17.74
C LEU A 306 6.45 -32.71 16.81
N SER A 307 5.64 -32.37 15.82
CA SER A 307 5.44 -33.23 14.64
C SER A 307 5.42 -32.41 13.36
N ALA A 308 5.62 -33.07 12.23
CA ALA A 308 5.62 -32.45 10.91
C ALA A 308 4.64 -33.15 9.97
N THR A 309 3.88 -32.35 9.23
CA THR A 309 2.94 -32.83 8.21
C THR A 309 3.21 -32.10 6.90
N ARG A 310 3.50 -32.83 5.82
CA ARG A 310 3.65 -32.21 4.49
C ARG A 310 2.29 -31.84 3.91
N VAL A 311 2.22 -30.65 3.31
CA VAL A 311 1.01 -30.14 2.65
C VAL A 311 1.18 -30.27 1.15
N ALA A 312 0.25 -30.95 0.48
CA ALA A 312 0.20 -31.01 -0.97
C ALA A 312 -0.39 -29.70 -1.53
N GLU A 313 0.41 -28.64 -1.57
CA GLU A 313 0.12 -27.48 -2.42
C GLU A 313 0.64 -27.77 -3.84
N GLY A 314 0.00 -27.18 -4.87
CA GLY A 314 0.24 -27.50 -6.29
C GLY A 314 1.72 -27.62 -6.68
N ALA A 315 1.99 -28.47 -7.66
CA ALA A 315 3.30 -29.06 -8.04
C ALA A 315 4.47 -28.10 -8.31
N GLU A 316 4.27 -26.78 -8.24
CA GLU A 316 5.27 -25.74 -8.55
C GLU A 316 5.79 -24.96 -7.32
N SER A 317 5.29 -25.24 -6.11
CA SER A 317 5.53 -24.42 -4.90
C SER A 317 6.68 -24.88 -3.97
N GLY A 318 7.34 -25.99 -4.31
CA GLY A 318 8.37 -26.64 -3.48
C GLY A 318 7.82 -27.30 -2.21
N LEU A 319 8.64 -27.47 -1.17
CA LEU A 319 8.27 -28.24 0.01
C LEU A 319 7.54 -27.37 1.03
N VAL A 320 6.27 -27.69 1.31
CA VAL A 320 5.47 -27.06 2.37
C VAL A 320 5.27 -28.05 3.51
N VAL A 321 5.62 -27.64 4.74
CA VAL A 321 5.55 -28.48 5.94
C VAL A 321 4.91 -27.69 7.08
N ASP A 322 3.87 -28.26 7.67
CA ASP A 322 3.28 -27.75 8.89
C ASP A 322 3.96 -28.39 10.10
N LEU A 323 4.54 -27.56 10.97
CA LEU A 323 5.17 -27.96 12.21
C LEU A 323 4.19 -27.74 13.36
N HIS A 324 3.79 -28.82 14.02
CA HIS A 324 2.86 -28.80 15.16
C HIS A 324 3.64 -28.93 16.47
N PHE A 325 3.52 -27.94 17.35
CA PHE A 325 4.24 -27.93 18.63
C PHE A 325 3.35 -28.45 19.77
N PHE A 326 3.70 -29.59 20.34
CA PHE A 326 2.96 -30.22 21.44
C PHE A 326 3.49 -29.76 22.80
N GLY A 327 2.59 -29.55 23.75
CA GLY A 327 2.94 -29.09 25.10
C GLY A 327 3.40 -27.63 25.19
N ALA A 328 3.33 -26.88 24.09
CA ALA A 328 3.62 -25.45 24.09
C ALA A 328 2.42 -24.68 24.67
N ALA A 329 2.66 -23.76 25.59
CA ALA A 329 1.63 -23.01 26.31
C ALA A 329 1.75 -21.49 26.07
N LEU A 330 0.72 -20.76 26.51
CA LEU A 330 0.74 -19.28 26.47
C LEU A 330 2.00 -18.74 27.17
N GLY A 331 2.70 -17.85 26.46
CA GLY A 331 3.96 -17.25 26.87
C GLY A 331 5.21 -17.99 26.42
N ASP A 332 5.11 -19.23 25.93
CA ASP A 332 6.24 -19.98 25.36
C ASP A 332 6.70 -19.39 24.02
N ASP A 333 7.96 -19.67 23.64
CA ASP A 333 8.52 -19.24 22.35
C ASP A 333 8.79 -20.47 21.46
N ILE A 334 8.37 -20.41 20.20
CA ILE A 334 8.61 -21.43 19.17
C ILE A 334 9.27 -20.82 17.93
N GLY A 335 9.97 -21.59 17.10
CA GLY A 335 10.49 -21.05 15.84
C GLY A 335 11.65 -21.80 15.22
N LEU A 336 12.44 -21.08 14.41
CA LEU A 336 13.63 -21.58 13.72
C LEU A 336 14.86 -20.75 14.10
N VAL A 337 15.98 -21.43 14.30
CA VAL A 337 17.30 -20.81 14.54
C VAL A 337 18.36 -21.56 13.75
N CYS A 338 19.33 -20.85 13.16
CA CYS A 338 20.46 -21.46 12.47
C CYS A 338 21.69 -20.58 12.65
N THR A 339 22.75 -21.10 13.25
CA THR A 339 23.90 -20.27 13.65
C THR A 339 24.68 -19.67 12.47
N CYS A 340 24.50 -20.21 11.26
CA CYS A 340 25.11 -19.71 10.03
C CYS A 340 24.10 -19.08 9.07
N ALA A 341 22.88 -18.81 9.51
CA ALA A 341 21.90 -18.17 8.65
C ALA A 341 22.18 -16.66 8.51
N ASP A 342 22.20 -16.21 7.27
CA ASP A 342 22.37 -14.82 6.88
C ASP A 342 21.02 -14.12 6.63
N ALA A 343 21.08 -12.81 6.42
CA ALA A 343 19.90 -12.03 6.08
C ALA A 343 19.26 -12.57 4.78
N GLY A 344 18.00 -13.00 4.86
CA GLY A 344 17.28 -13.63 3.75
C GLY A 344 17.31 -15.16 3.76
N ASP A 345 17.95 -15.82 4.72
CA ASP A 345 17.78 -17.27 4.87
C ASP A 345 16.41 -17.59 5.49
N PHE A 346 16.02 -16.84 6.53
CA PHE A 346 14.70 -16.91 7.16
C PHE A 346 13.88 -15.66 6.86
N GLY A 347 12.59 -15.84 6.57
CA GLY A 347 11.59 -14.78 6.49
C GLY A 347 10.32 -15.18 7.24
N VAL A 348 9.54 -14.19 7.69
CA VAL A 348 8.22 -14.43 8.30
C VAL A 348 7.12 -13.83 7.42
N ILE A 349 6.01 -14.55 7.31
CA ILE A 349 4.80 -14.14 6.59
C ILE A 349 3.71 -13.79 7.62
N PRO A 350 2.93 -12.71 7.42
CA PRO A 350 3.03 -11.75 6.32
C PRO A 350 4.14 -10.71 6.50
N ASP A 351 4.49 -10.38 7.75
CA ASP A 351 5.43 -9.32 8.09
C ASP A 351 6.59 -9.86 8.93
N ASP A 352 7.82 -9.69 8.44
CA ASP A 352 9.02 -10.05 9.18
C ASP A 352 9.37 -8.97 10.22
N PRO A 353 9.39 -9.29 11.54
CA PRO A 353 9.70 -8.32 12.58
C PRO A 353 11.15 -7.81 12.54
N GLY A 354 12.02 -8.44 11.74
CA GLY A 354 13.44 -8.13 11.64
C GLY A 354 14.22 -8.48 12.91
N GLY A 355 15.45 -7.96 13.01
CA GLY A 355 16.38 -8.27 14.09
C GLY A 355 17.45 -9.26 13.64
N ALA A 356 17.75 -10.26 14.48
CA ALA A 356 18.79 -11.25 14.20
C ALA A 356 18.51 -12.03 12.90
N PRO A 357 19.41 -12.02 11.89
CA PRO A 357 19.19 -12.72 10.62
C PRO A 357 19.06 -14.24 10.78
N TYR A 358 19.70 -14.78 11.80
CA TYR A 358 19.82 -16.21 12.07
C TYR A 358 18.69 -16.84 12.90
N ALA A 359 17.66 -16.07 13.26
CA ALA A 359 16.57 -16.57 14.11
C ALA A 359 15.22 -15.94 13.77
N ARG A 360 14.16 -16.75 13.76
CA ARG A 360 12.76 -16.31 13.73
C ARG A 360 11.99 -17.06 14.81
N LEU A 361 11.64 -16.32 15.86
CA LEU A 361 10.90 -16.83 17.02
C LEU A 361 9.50 -16.21 17.05
N PHE A 362 8.56 -16.95 17.60
CA PHE A 362 7.17 -16.58 17.77
C PHE A 362 6.78 -16.82 19.22
N ARG A 363 6.14 -15.84 19.84
CA ARG A 363 5.58 -15.98 21.18
C ARG A 363 4.13 -16.44 21.07
N LEU A 364 3.77 -17.43 21.87
CA LEU A 364 2.39 -17.87 21.98
C LEU A 364 1.60 -16.91 22.86
N ASP A 365 0.56 -16.32 22.29
CA ASP A 365 -0.37 -15.43 22.96
C ASP A 365 -1.81 -15.95 22.82
N SER A 366 -2.78 -15.27 23.44
CA SER A 366 -4.19 -15.67 23.40
C SER A 366 -4.74 -15.80 21.98
N ASP A 367 -4.20 -14.99 21.06
CA ASP A 367 -4.66 -14.87 19.69
C ASP A 367 -3.87 -15.77 18.73
N GLY A 368 -2.89 -16.54 19.22
CA GLY A 368 -2.06 -17.45 18.43
C GLY A 368 -0.55 -17.15 18.54
N ALA A 369 0.22 -17.64 17.57
CA ALA A 369 1.66 -17.44 17.54
C ALA A 369 2.02 -16.08 16.90
N ILE A 370 2.57 -15.16 17.68
CA ILE A 370 2.92 -13.80 17.24
C ILE A 370 4.43 -13.73 17.01
N ALA A 371 4.85 -13.27 15.83
CA ALA A 371 6.26 -13.12 15.50
C ALA A 371 6.96 -12.15 16.49
N ARG A 372 8.05 -12.61 17.09
CA ARG A 372 8.80 -11.86 18.11
C ARG A 372 9.98 -11.13 17.47
N ARG A 373 10.07 -9.82 17.74
CA ARG A 373 11.27 -9.03 17.41
C ARG A 373 12.41 -9.38 18.35
N ILE A 374 13.55 -9.77 17.78
CA ILE A 374 14.75 -10.14 18.53
C ILE A 374 15.64 -8.90 18.69
N ALA A 375 16.01 -8.56 19.93
CA ALA A 375 16.86 -7.42 20.25
C ALA A 375 18.33 -7.85 20.40
N ASP A 376 19.25 -6.87 20.30
CA ASP A 376 20.66 -7.10 20.59
C ASP A 376 20.85 -7.49 22.06
N GLY A 377 21.51 -8.63 22.32
CA GLY A 377 21.71 -9.15 23.67
C GLY A 377 20.54 -9.94 24.27
N ASP A 378 19.66 -10.49 23.43
CA ASP A 378 18.57 -11.36 23.86
C ASP A 378 19.09 -12.65 24.54
N ARG A 379 19.00 -12.70 25.88
CA ARG A 379 19.50 -13.83 26.67
C ARG A 379 18.86 -15.17 26.34
N LEU A 380 17.60 -15.18 25.86
CA LEU A 380 16.95 -16.42 25.46
C LEU A 380 17.59 -16.92 24.16
N LEU A 381 17.80 -16.02 23.20
CA LEU A 381 18.47 -16.35 21.95
C LEU A 381 19.88 -16.90 22.20
N ASP A 382 20.65 -16.31 23.11
CA ASP A 382 22.00 -16.82 23.46
C ASP A 382 21.96 -18.23 24.07
N GLU A 383 20.92 -18.57 24.82
CA GLU A 383 20.71 -19.92 25.36
C GLU A 383 20.30 -20.90 24.26
N ILE A 384 19.40 -20.49 23.36
CA ILE A 384 18.96 -21.28 22.20
C ILE A 384 20.13 -21.55 21.26
N LEU A 385 20.93 -20.53 20.94
CA LEU A 385 22.09 -20.66 20.05
C LEU A 385 23.11 -21.66 20.61
N ARG A 386 23.36 -21.65 21.93
CA ARG A 386 24.24 -22.66 22.56
C ARG A 386 23.69 -24.07 22.35
N ARG A 387 22.39 -24.29 22.56
CA ARG A 387 21.74 -25.58 22.32
C ARG A 387 21.75 -25.97 20.83
N ALA A 388 21.58 -24.99 19.93
CA ALA A 388 21.66 -25.20 18.49
C ALA A 388 23.07 -25.66 18.06
N VAL A 389 24.13 -25.01 18.57
CA VAL A 389 25.53 -25.41 18.33
C VAL A 389 25.80 -26.83 18.82
N ASP A 390 25.27 -27.20 19.99
CA ASP A 390 25.42 -28.56 20.50
C ASP A 390 24.71 -29.59 19.62
N ALA A 391 23.54 -29.26 19.07
CA ALA A 391 22.82 -30.11 18.10
C ALA A 391 23.48 -30.15 16.71
N GLU A 392 24.28 -29.14 16.35
CA GLU A 392 25.05 -29.08 15.10
C GLU A 392 26.29 -29.99 15.12
N ARG A 393 26.87 -30.27 16.30
CA ARG A 393 28.11 -31.05 16.45
C ARG A 393 28.02 -32.51 16.02
N ASP A 394 26.81 -33.05 15.89
CA ASP A 394 26.55 -34.42 15.40
C ASP A 394 26.43 -34.50 13.86
N ALA A 395 26.63 -33.39 13.13
CA ALA A 395 26.59 -33.33 11.68
C ALA A 395 28.02 -33.35 11.06
N GLU A 396 28.63 -34.53 10.91
CA GLU A 396 29.81 -34.66 10.05
C GLU A 396 29.41 -34.62 8.56
N GLY A 397 29.95 -33.65 7.81
CA GLY A 397 30.13 -33.77 6.36
C GLY A 397 29.72 -32.56 5.51
N GLY A 398 30.72 -31.93 4.87
CA GLY A 398 30.58 -31.35 3.53
C GLY A 398 30.62 -29.83 3.42
N ALA A 399 31.78 -29.26 3.12
CA ALA A 399 31.91 -27.88 2.63
C ALA A 399 31.49 -27.78 1.15
N GLY A 400 30.68 -26.77 0.78
CA GLY A 400 30.36 -26.53 -0.63
C GLY A 400 29.42 -25.35 -0.95
N ARG A 401 30.02 -24.17 -1.16
CA ARG A 401 29.59 -23.02 -1.99
C ARG A 401 28.08 -22.82 -2.29
N GLY A 402 27.41 -22.00 -1.47
CA GLY A 402 26.13 -21.34 -1.78
C GLY A 402 26.14 -19.81 -1.65
N ASP A 403 27.15 -19.24 -0.97
CA ASP A 403 27.13 -17.87 -0.42
C ASP A 403 27.23 -16.74 -1.47
N GLU A 404 27.83 -16.98 -2.62
CA GLU A 404 28.03 -15.91 -3.63
C GLU A 404 26.73 -15.48 -4.35
N ARG A 405 25.71 -16.35 -4.44
CA ARG A 405 24.48 -16.02 -5.18
C ARG A 405 23.47 -15.23 -4.35
N ALA A 406 23.34 -15.51 -3.05
CA ALA A 406 22.40 -14.82 -2.16
C ALA A 406 22.85 -13.39 -1.80
N ALA A 407 24.12 -13.21 -1.42
CA ALA A 407 24.72 -11.90 -1.19
C ALA A 407 24.63 -10.98 -2.42
N SER A 408 24.73 -11.55 -3.63
CA SER A 408 24.60 -10.79 -4.88
C SER A 408 23.19 -10.24 -5.13
N ALA A 409 22.13 -10.89 -4.63
CA ALA A 409 20.74 -10.44 -4.87
C ALA A 409 20.36 -9.27 -3.95
N GLN A 410 20.78 -9.33 -2.68
CA GLN A 410 20.56 -8.24 -1.73
C GLN A 410 21.33 -6.96 -2.13
N GLY A 411 22.61 -7.09 -2.48
CA GLY A 411 23.39 -5.94 -2.97
C GLY A 411 22.87 -5.36 -4.29
N ARG A 412 22.16 -6.15 -5.11
CA ARG A 412 21.44 -5.67 -6.31
C ARG A 412 20.19 -4.86 -5.95
N ARG A 413 19.43 -5.29 -4.94
CA ARG A 413 18.26 -4.53 -4.42
C ARG A 413 18.69 -3.22 -3.79
N GLU A 414 19.72 -3.24 -2.96
CA GLU A 414 20.25 -2.03 -2.32
C GLU A 414 20.71 -1.01 -3.35
N ARG A 415 21.38 -1.44 -4.43
CA ARG A 415 21.73 -0.56 -5.55
C ARG A 415 20.50 0.04 -6.24
N LEU A 416 19.47 -0.76 -6.51
CA LEU A 416 18.22 -0.25 -7.10
C LEU A 416 17.57 0.81 -6.21
N LEU A 417 17.42 0.51 -4.92
CA LEU A 417 16.80 1.42 -3.96
C LEU A 417 17.65 2.66 -3.69
N ALA A 418 18.98 2.56 -3.70
CA ALA A 418 19.87 3.70 -3.60
C ALA A 418 19.62 4.70 -4.74
N GLY A 419 19.45 4.20 -5.98
CA GLY A 419 19.08 5.03 -7.14
C GLY A 419 17.74 5.74 -6.94
N PHE A 420 16.70 5.00 -6.51
CA PHE A 420 15.40 5.60 -6.20
C PHE A 420 15.45 6.63 -5.06
N ASN A 421 16.19 6.34 -4.00
CA ASN A 421 16.33 7.25 -2.87
C ASN A 421 17.11 8.52 -3.24
N ALA A 422 18.13 8.40 -4.11
CA ALA A 422 18.84 9.54 -4.64
C ALA A 422 17.92 10.44 -5.49
N ALA A 423 17.11 9.84 -6.37
CA ALA A 423 16.12 10.56 -7.16
C ALA A 423 15.09 11.32 -6.30
N LEU A 424 14.55 10.66 -5.25
CA LEU A 424 13.65 11.30 -4.29
C LEU A 424 14.31 12.46 -3.54
N ALA A 425 15.57 12.30 -3.12
CA ALA A 425 16.31 13.36 -2.45
C ALA A 425 16.57 14.56 -3.38
N LEU A 426 16.89 14.32 -4.66
CA LEU A 426 17.10 15.36 -5.67
C LEU A 426 15.86 16.23 -5.91
N CYS A 427 14.66 15.63 -5.86
CA CYS A 427 13.41 16.39 -5.99
C CYS A 427 12.90 16.97 -4.65
N GLY A 428 13.68 16.86 -3.57
CA GLY A 428 13.37 17.41 -2.25
C GLY A 428 12.29 16.64 -1.49
N TYR A 429 12.07 15.36 -1.81
CA TYR A 429 11.15 14.49 -1.09
C TYR A 429 11.88 13.75 0.04
N GLY A 430 11.41 13.90 1.28
CA GLY A 430 12.11 13.37 2.47
C GLY A 430 11.92 11.88 2.75
N GLY A 431 11.05 11.18 2.01
CA GLY A 431 10.83 9.74 2.21
C GLY A 431 11.92 8.87 1.57
N ARG A 432 12.09 7.65 2.07
CA ARG A 432 13.09 6.69 1.59
C ARG A 432 12.55 5.26 1.56
N PHE A 433 13.01 4.47 0.60
CA PHE A 433 12.80 3.04 0.52
C PHE A 433 13.81 2.28 1.39
N SER A 434 13.38 1.11 1.89
CA SER A 434 14.19 0.20 2.68
C SER A 434 14.39 -1.13 1.96
N ALA A 435 15.62 -1.63 1.94
CA ALA A 435 15.97 -2.93 1.37
C ALA A 435 15.51 -4.12 2.23
N ALA A 436 15.12 -3.88 3.48
CA ALA A 436 14.60 -4.91 4.38
C ALA A 436 13.14 -5.31 4.07
N ARG A 437 12.45 -4.55 3.21
CA ARG A 437 11.04 -4.79 2.87
C ARG A 437 10.89 -5.92 1.85
N LEU A 438 9.91 -6.79 2.10
CA LEU A 438 9.43 -7.76 1.11
C LEU A 438 8.64 -7.04 0.00
N TRP A 439 9.07 -7.24 -1.24
CA TRP A 439 8.43 -6.73 -2.45
C TRP A 439 7.41 -7.71 -3.02
N ASP A 440 6.22 -7.19 -3.32
CA ASP A 440 5.23 -7.90 -4.13
C ASP A 440 5.66 -8.00 -5.60
N LEU A 441 4.85 -8.67 -6.41
CA LEU A 441 5.20 -9.06 -7.77
C LEU A 441 5.49 -7.86 -8.70
N VAL A 442 4.69 -6.79 -8.55
CA VAL A 442 4.77 -5.54 -9.32
C VAL A 442 5.39 -4.37 -8.52
N ASP A 443 5.91 -4.62 -7.32
CA ASP A 443 6.44 -3.58 -6.44
C ASP A 443 7.61 -2.77 -7.06
N PRO A 444 8.57 -3.37 -7.79
CA PRO A 444 9.63 -2.59 -8.43
C PRO A 444 9.10 -1.54 -9.42
N LEU A 445 8.04 -1.88 -10.17
CA LEU A 445 7.35 -0.92 -11.05
C LEU A 445 6.60 0.13 -10.22
N THR A 446 5.97 -0.28 -9.14
CA THR A 446 5.23 0.61 -8.22
C THR A 446 6.17 1.64 -7.58
N MET A 447 7.34 1.23 -7.09
CA MET A 447 8.38 2.12 -6.55
C MET A 447 8.86 3.11 -7.60
N ALA A 448 9.17 2.63 -8.81
CA ALA A 448 9.66 3.49 -9.86
C ALA A 448 8.60 4.50 -10.35
N ALA A 449 7.34 4.08 -10.43
CA ALA A 449 6.22 4.99 -10.73
C ALA A 449 6.02 6.05 -9.63
N PHE A 450 6.21 5.68 -8.36
CA PHE A 450 6.20 6.62 -7.24
C PHE A 450 7.33 7.64 -7.31
N VAL A 451 8.56 7.21 -7.62
CA VAL A 451 9.70 8.12 -7.81
C VAL A 451 9.39 9.13 -8.91
N ALA A 452 8.92 8.64 -10.06
CA ALA A 452 8.52 9.51 -11.16
C ALA A 452 7.38 10.47 -10.77
N LEU A 453 6.47 10.08 -9.86
CA LEU A 453 5.41 10.96 -9.37
C LEU A 453 6.00 12.11 -8.55
N ALA A 454 6.91 11.79 -7.62
CA ALA A 454 7.52 12.78 -6.76
C ALA A 454 8.39 13.78 -7.54
N GLU A 455 9.06 13.32 -8.60
CA GLU A 455 9.84 14.16 -9.51
C GLU A 455 8.97 15.11 -10.33
N ASP A 456 7.87 14.62 -10.92
CA ASP A 456 6.96 15.41 -11.77
C ASP A 456 6.03 16.34 -10.96
N ALA A 457 5.70 15.95 -9.73
CA ALA A 457 4.80 16.73 -8.89
C ALA A 457 5.38 18.12 -8.55
N GLY A 458 4.54 19.15 -8.60
CA GLY A 458 4.89 20.46 -8.04
C GLY A 458 5.04 20.43 -6.51
N PRO A 459 5.50 21.54 -5.87
CA PRO A 459 5.64 21.62 -4.42
C PRO A 459 4.37 21.23 -3.65
N ASP A 460 3.21 21.70 -4.10
CA ASP A 460 1.91 21.39 -3.50
C ASP A 460 1.55 19.90 -3.64
N GLY A 461 1.88 19.28 -4.78
CA GLY A 461 1.69 17.85 -5.02
C GLY A 461 2.58 16.99 -4.13
N ARG A 462 3.88 17.31 -4.02
CA ARG A 462 4.79 16.64 -3.08
C ARG A 462 4.36 16.80 -1.63
N ALA A 463 3.90 17.99 -1.24
CA ALA A 463 3.34 18.23 0.10
C ALA A 463 2.08 17.39 0.36
N ALA A 464 1.22 17.21 -0.66
CA ALA A 464 0.06 16.32 -0.57
C ALA A 464 0.50 14.86 -0.40
N ILE A 465 1.46 14.36 -1.19
CA ILE A 465 1.98 13.00 -1.08
C ILE A 465 2.51 12.71 0.33
N ALA A 466 3.34 13.61 0.87
CA ALA A 466 3.87 13.47 2.22
C ALA A 466 2.77 13.48 3.29
N ARG A 467 1.80 14.40 3.19
CA ARG A 467 0.68 14.52 4.13
C ARG A 467 -0.24 13.31 4.15
N LEU A 468 -0.39 12.61 3.01
CA LEU A 468 -1.33 11.50 2.85
C LEU A 468 -0.73 10.12 3.16
N GLY A 469 0.53 10.05 3.60
CA GLY A 469 1.19 8.80 4.03
C GLY A 469 2.29 8.28 3.08
N GLY A 470 2.70 9.07 2.09
CA GLY A 470 3.87 8.79 1.26
C GLY A 470 3.77 7.50 0.45
N TYR A 471 4.86 6.73 0.40
CA TYR A 471 4.94 5.53 -0.45
C TYR A 471 4.01 4.41 0.03
N ASP A 472 3.81 4.23 1.33
CA ASP A 472 2.91 3.17 1.83
C ASP A 472 1.46 3.42 1.41
N ALA A 473 1.03 4.68 1.49
CA ALA A 473 -0.27 5.12 0.98
C ALA A 473 -0.37 5.02 -0.55
N TYR A 474 0.72 5.28 -1.28
CA TYR A 474 0.79 5.07 -2.73
C TYR A 474 0.70 3.60 -3.10
N ARG A 475 1.42 2.69 -2.43
CA ARG A 475 1.37 1.24 -2.71
C ARG A 475 -0.04 0.68 -2.48
N ALA A 476 -0.73 1.13 -1.44
CA ALA A 476 -2.08 0.67 -1.16
C ALA A 476 -3.12 1.14 -2.21
N ASP A 477 -2.90 2.29 -2.84
CA ASP A 477 -3.76 2.84 -3.89
C ASP A 477 -3.03 3.86 -4.78
N PRO A 478 -2.30 3.38 -5.81
CA PRO A 478 -1.47 4.24 -6.65
C PRO A 478 -2.29 5.33 -7.36
N VAL A 479 -3.53 4.98 -7.75
CA VAL A 479 -4.39 5.86 -8.53
C VAL A 479 -4.95 6.99 -7.67
N LEU A 480 -5.38 6.71 -6.44
CA LEU A 480 -5.89 7.75 -5.55
C LEU A 480 -4.78 8.74 -5.16
N MET A 481 -3.56 8.25 -4.91
CA MET A 481 -2.41 9.11 -4.61
C MET A 481 -2.06 10.01 -5.80
N GLU A 482 -2.01 9.46 -7.01
CA GLU A 482 -1.77 10.22 -8.25
C GLU A 482 -2.82 11.29 -8.48
N ALA A 483 -4.09 10.94 -8.33
CA ALA A 483 -5.17 11.89 -8.42
C ALA A 483 -5.04 13.02 -7.38
N SER A 484 -4.58 12.68 -6.18
CA SER A 484 -4.40 13.63 -5.08
C SER A 484 -3.21 14.57 -5.30
N ALA A 485 -2.10 14.04 -5.82
CA ALA A 485 -0.89 14.83 -6.13
C ALA A 485 -1.14 15.80 -7.29
N ARG A 486 -1.85 15.36 -8.33
CA ARG A 486 -2.18 16.18 -9.51
C ARG A 486 -3.27 17.23 -9.25
N ARG A 487 -4.07 17.05 -8.20
CA ARG A 487 -5.19 17.94 -7.82
C ARG A 487 -5.05 18.37 -6.37
N ALA A 488 -3.85 18.78 -5.98
CA ALA A 488 -3.46 19.08 -4.61
C ALA A 488 -4.34 20.17 -3.96
N GLU A 489 -4.92 21.05 -4.77
CA GLU A 489 -5.83 22.10 -4.31
C GLU A 489 -7.18 21.55 -3.84
N LEU A 490 -7.66 20.47 -4.45
CA LEU A 490 -8.90 19.80 -4.03
C LEU A 490 -8.70 18.94 -2.78
N THR A 491 -7.49 18.40 -2.60
CA THR A 491 -7.14 17.52 -1.47
C THR A 491 -6.45 18.25 -0.32
N ARG A 492 -6.34 19.59 -0.36
CA ARG A 492 -5.60 20.39 0.63
C ARG A 492 -6.05 20.15 2.08
N GLY A 493 -7.34 19.92 2.30
CA GLY A 493 -7.91 19.62 3.63
C GLY A 493 -7.93 18.14 4.02
N ALA A 494 -7.43 17.24 3.17
CA ALA A 494 -7.41 15.81 3.47
C ALA A 494 -6.24 15.43 4.38
N THR A 495 -6.51 14.52 5.32
CA THR A 495 -5.55 13.95 6.26
C THR A 495 -5.21 12.51 5.89
N GLU A 496 -4.12 11.98 6.42
CA GLU A 496 -3.75 10.57 6.24
C GLU A 496 -4.85 9.61 6.72
N ALA A 497 -5.46 9.86 7.88
CA ALA A 497 -6.57 9.04 8.38
C ALA A 497 -7.74 9.00 7.38
N ARG A 498 -8.11 10.17 6.83
CA ARG A 498 -9.15 10.26 5.80
C ARG A 498 -8.74 9.55 4.52
N TYR A 499 -7.47 9.64 4.12
CA TYR A 499 -6.97 8.90 2.98
C TYR A 499 -7.17 7.40 3.16
N ARG A 500 -6.80 6.85 4.33
CA ARG A 500 -6.97 5.42 4.63
C ARG A 500 -8.44 4.98 4.56
N ASP A 501 -9.40 5.82 4.96
CA ASP A 501 -10.85 5.51 4.86
C ASP A 501 -11.37 5.33 3.42
N TYR A 502 -10.69 5.94 2.44
CA TYR A 502 -11.06 5.89 1.01
C TYR A 502 -10.05 5.15 0.14
N CYS A 503 -8.92 4.73 0.71
CA CYS A 503 -7.88 3.97 0.06
C CYS A 503 -8.38 2.56 -0.28
N GLY A 504 -7.90 2.03 -1.42
CA GLY A 504 -8.17 0.68 -1.86
C GLY A 504 -9.41 0.58 -2.77
N PRO A 505 -9.57 -0.52 -3.52
CA PRO A 505 -10.40 -0.59 -4.71
C PRO A 505 -11.84 -1.02 -4.42
N ALA A 506 -12.26 -1.06 -3.16
CA ALA A 506 -13.62 -1.44 -2.77
C ALA A 506 -14.69 -0.48 -3.34
N ARG A 507 -14.30 0.74 -3.73
CA ARG A 507 -15.18 1.77 -4.31
C ARG A 507 -14.60 2.27 -5.64
N PRO A 508 -15.43 2.71 -6.60
CA PRO A 508 -14.96 3.34 -7.84
C PRO A 508 -14.05 4.55 -7.58
N LEU A 509 -13.10 4.82 -8.48
CA LEU A 509 -12.13 5.91 -8.33
C LEU A 509 -12.78 7.24 -7.98
N LEU A 510 -13.82 7.63 -8.72
CA LEU A 510 -14.51 8.89 -8.52
C LEU A 510 -15.03 9.02 -7.08
N GLN A 511 -15.67 7.98 -6.56
CA GLN A 511 -16.27 8.01 -5.22
C GLN A 511 -15.21 8.07 -4.11
N ARG A 512 -14.07 7.38 -4.30
CA ARG A 512 -12.93 7.46 -3.38
C ARG A 512 -12.35 8.87 -3.34
N PHE A 513 -12.12 9.46 -4.51
CA PHE A 513 -11.56 10.81 -4.63
C PHE A 513 -12.53 11.88 -4.10
N LEU A 514 -13.82 11.78 -4.42
CA LEU A 514 -14.84 12.67 -3.84
C LEU A 514 -14.92 12.51 -2.32
N GLY A 515 -14.86 11.29 -1.80
CA GLY A 515 -14.77 11.02 -0.36
C GLY A 515 -13.60 11.75 0.31
N LEU A 516 -12.42 11.68 -0.32
CA LEU A 516 -11.20 12.36 0.12
C LEU A 516 -11.35 13.88 0.12
N CYS A 517 -11.92 14.45 -0.94
CA CYS A 517 -12.16 15.89 -1.11
C CYS A 517 -13.35 16.44 -0.28
N ASN A 518 -13.97 15.61 0.57
CA ASN A 518 -15.22 15.95 1.27
C ASN A 518 -16.38 16.32 0.34
N ALA A 519 -16.37 15.73 -0.87
CA ALA A 519 -17.22 16.05 -2.00
C ALA A 519 -18.23 14.92 -2.35
N LYS A 520 -18.55 14.00 -1.42
CA LYS A 520 -19.36 12.79 -1.72
C LYS A 520 -20.72 13.05 -2.40
N GLY A 521 -21.39 14.14 -2.05
CA GLY A 521 -22.68 14.48 -2.67
C GLY A 521 -22.56 15.20 -4.00
N LEU A 522 -21.35 15.45 -4.51
CA LEU A 522 -21.16 16.08 -5.83
C LEU A 522 -21.75 15.22 -6.95
N ALA A 523 -21.71 13.89 -6.82
CA ALA A 523 -22.23 12.96 -7.80
C ALA A 523 -22.90 11.76 -7.11
N ALA A 524 -23.96 11.22 -7.74
CA ALA A 524 -24.58 9.99 -7.28
C ALA A 524 -23.61 8.79 -7.32
N ALA A 525 -23.85 7.78 -6.48
CA ALA A 525 -23.03 6.58 -6.43
C ALA A 525 -23.10 5.76 -7.73
N ASP A 526 -24.32 5.65 -8.29
CA ASP A 526 -24.63 4.77 -9.42
C ASP A 526 -24.75 5.55 -10.74
N ILE A 527 -23.62 6.10 -11.19
CA ILE A 527 -23.55 6.82 -12.47
C ILE A 527 -22.90 5.97 -13.56
N ASP A 528 -23.36 6.15 -14.80
CA ASP A 528 -22.84 5.41 -15.94
C ASP A 528 -21.36 5.74 -16.24
N PRO A 529 -20.62 4.87 -16.94
CA PRO A 529 -19.20 5.07 -17.23
C PRO A 529 -18.87 6.39 -17.95
N ALA A 530 -19.75 6.88 -18.82
CA ALA A 530 -19.52 8.13 -19.54
C ALA A 530 -19.71 9.34 -18.60
N ALA A 531 -20.69 9.30 -17.71
CA ALA A 531 -20.86 10.30 -16.65
C ALA A 531 -19.67 10.30 -15.67
N GLN A 532 -19.15 9.12 -15.28
CA GLN A 532 -17.94 9.01 -14.45
C GLN A 532 -16.75 9.73 -15.09
N LEU A 533 -16.53 9.50 -16.40
CA LEU A 533 -15.42 10.13 -17.13
C LEU A 533 -15.59 11.65 -17.26
N ARG A 534 -16.79 12.14 -17.57
CA ARG A 534 -17.07 13.59 -17.64
C ARG A 534 -16.81 14.29 -16.31
N LEU A 535 -17.25 13.67 -15.21
CA LEU A 535 -17.01 14.20 -13.86
C LEU A 535 -15.54 14.15 -13.47
N TRP A 536 -14.82 13.08 -13.85
CA TRP A 536 -13.38 12.99 -13.62
C TRP A 536 -12.59 14.07 -14.37
N ALA A 537 -12.97 14.35 -15.62
CA ALA A 537 -12.38 15.43 -16.41
C ALA A 537 -12.64 16.80 -15.75
N LEU A 538 -13.87 17.06 -15.29
CA LEU A 538 -14.22 18.28 -14.57
C LEU A 538 -13.37 18.48 -13.30
N LEU A 539 -13.15 17.43 -12.52
CA LEU A 539 -12.30 17.48 -11.33
C LEU A 539 -10.82 17.76 -11.68
N GLY A 540 -10.42 17.54 -12.94
CA GLY A 540 -9.12 17.96 -13.47
C GLY A 540 -9.01 19.47 -13.72
N GLU A 541 -10.11 20.23 -13.63
CA GLU A 541 -10.12 21.69 -13.78
C GLU A 541 -10.48 22.37 -12.45
N PRO A 542 -9.50 22.68 -11.58
CA PRO A 542 -9.76 23.26 -10.26
C PRO A 542 -10.61 24.53 -10.29
N VAL A 543 -10.46 25.36 -11.33
CA VAL A 543 -11.20 26.60 -11.57
C VAL A 543 -12.71 26.37 -11.74
N LEU A 544 -13.11 25.17 -12.18
CA LEU A 544 -14.50 24.76 -12.31
C LEU A 544 -14.97 23.94 -11.09
N ALA A 545 -14.14 23.00 -10.62
CA ALA A 545 -14.51 22.08 -9.55
C ALA A 545 -14.59 22.73 -8.16
N GLN A 546 -13.67 23.63 -7.81
CA GLN A 546 -13.63 24.23 -6.46
C GLN A 546 -14.89 25.02 -6.12
N PRO A 547 -15.42 25.92 -6.99
CA PRO A 547 -16.65 26.62 -6.71
C PRO A 547 -17.83 25.68 -6.45
N LEU A 548 -17.96 24.61 -7.23
CA LEU A 548 -19.04 23.63 -7.10
C LEU A 548 -18.99 22.89 -5.76
N ILE A 549 -17.79 22.44 -5.36
CA ILE A 549 -17.57 21.76 -4.08
C ILE A 549 -17.83 22.72 -2.91
N ALA A 550 -17.32 23.96 -2.99
CA ALA A 550 -17.47 24.97 -1.95
C ALA A 550 -18.94 25.43 -1.78
N ALA A 551 -19.67 25.61 -2.88
CA ALA A 551 -21.09 25.97 -2.90
C ALA A 551 -22.02 24.76 -2.65
N ARG A 552 -21.48 23.54 -2.54
CA ARG A 552 -22.24 22.28 -2.33
C ARG A 552 -23.31 22.02 -3.40
N ILE A 553 -22.97 22.20 -4.66
CA ILE A 553 -23.90 22.02 -5.78
C ILE A 553 -23.69 20.63 -6.40
N GLU A 554 -24.76 19.84 -6.50
CA GLU A 554 -24.75 18.50 -7.09
C GLU A 554 -24.63 18.55 -8.62
N LEU A 555 -23.96 17.55 -9.19
CA LEU A 555 -23.85 17.32 -10.62
C LEU A 555 -24.55 16.02 -10.98
N VAL A 556 -25.73 16.13 -11.59
CA VAL A 556 -26.51 14.98 -12.07
C VAL A 556 -26.07 14.55 -13.47
N ASP A 557 -25.68 15.51 -14.31
CA ASP A 557 -25.08 15.28 -15.62
C ASP A 557 -24.20 16.49 -15.91
N ALA A 558 -22.88 16.31 -15.99
CA ALA A 558 -21.89 17.39 -16.11
C ALA A 558 -21.93 18.13 -17.48
N LYS A 559 -23.13 18.40 -18.00
CA LYS A 559 -23.41 19.18 -19.20
C LYS A 559 -23.16 20.66 -18.88
N GLU A 560 -22.42 21.35 -19.74
CA GLU A 560 -22.09 22.79 -19.61
C GLU A 560 -21.32 23.19 -18.33
N PRO A 561 -20.18 22.55 -18.01
CA PRO A 561 -19.47 22.75 -16.73
C PRO A 561 -19.06 24.20 -16.45
N ALA A 562 -18.79 25.00 -17.48
CA ALA A 562 -18.46 26.42 -17.33
C ALA A 562 -19.65 27.24 -16.77
N ARG A 563 -20.87 26.97 -17.23
CA ARG A 563 -22.08 27.61 -16.73
C ARG A 563 -22.36 27.22 -15.29
N LEU A 564 -22.16 25.93 -14.96
CA LEU A 564 -22.30 25.41 -13.61
C LEU A 564 -21.33 26.08 -12.64
N ALA A 565 -20.07 26.23 -13.04
CA ALA A 565 -19.07 26.94 -12.24
C ALA A 565 -19.41 28.43 -12.08
N ALA A 566 -19.98 29.09 -13.09
CA ALA A 566 -20.42 30.47 -12.98
C ALA A 566 -21.58 30.63 -11.96
N THR A 567 -22.58 29.76 -12.03
CA THR A 567 -23.65 29.66 -11.03
C THR A 567 -23.08 29.44 -9.63
N ALA A 568 -22.14 28.51 -9.48
CA ALA A 568 -21.50 28.22 -8.21
C ALA A 568 -20.78 29.43 -7.64
N ARG A 569 -20.02 30.18 -8.45
CA ARG A 569 -19.28 31.38 -8.01
C ARG A 569 -20.18 32.44 -7.39
N LEU A 570 -21.42 32.59 -7.85
CA LEU A 570 -22.39 33.52 -7.26
C LEU A 570 -22.84 33.06 -5.85
N LEU A 571 -22.85 31.75 -5.61
CA LEU A 571 -23.32 31.14 -4.36
C LEU A 571 -22.20 30.77 -3.37
N VAL A 572 -20.92 30.84 -3.77
CA VAL A 572 -19.77 30.49 -2.93
C VAL A 572 -19.66 31.38 -1.69
N ASP A 573 -19.94 32.68 -1.81
CA ASP A 573 -19.83 33.61 -0.68
C ASP A 573 -21.14 33.64 0.11
N GLU A 574 -21.13 33.06 1.33
CA GLU A 574 -22.31 33.03 2.20
C GLU A 574 -22.85 34.43 2.52
N ALA A 575 -21.98 35.43 2.69
CA ALA A 575 -22.41 36.79 3.02
C ALA A 575 -23.10 37.49 1.84
N ILE A 576 -22.72 37.16 0.60
CA ILE A 576 -23.44 37.61 -0.60
C ILE A 576 -24.85 37.01 -0.63
N VAL A 577 -24.98 35.71 -0.35
CA VAL A 577 -26.26 35.01 -0.34
C VAL A 577 -27.18 35.51 0.78
N GLU A 578 -26.65 35.77 1.97
CA GLU A 578 -27.40 36.38 3.09
C GLU A 578 -27.94 37.76 2.72
N ARG A 579 -27.13 38.60 2.06
CA ARG A 579 -27.58 39.91 1.59
C ARG A 579 -28.66 39.82 0.52
N ALA A 580 -28.63 38.77 -0.32
CA ALA A 580 -29.69 38.53 -1.29
C ALA A 580 -31.01 38.14 -0.60
N ALA A 581 -30.96 37.37 0.49
CA ALA A 581 -32.14 37.05 1.27
C ALA A 581 -32.79 38.31 1.88
N ILE A 582 -31.96 39.21 2.43
CA ILE A 582 -32.42 40.51 2.97
C ILE A 582 -33.06 41.36 1.85
N TYR A 583 -32.44 41.42 0.68
CA TYR A 583 -33.00 42.12 -0.48
C TYR A 583 -34.37 41.55 -0.89
N CYS A 584 -34.55 40.23 -0.87
CA CYS A 584 -35.85 39.61 -1.13
C CYS A 584 -36.88 39.95 -0.05
N ASP A 585 -36.50 39.99 1.23
CA ASP A 585 -37.39 40.43 2.32
C ASP A 585 -37.84 41.88 2.11
N ASP A 586 -36.92 42.78 1.76
CA ASP A 586 -37.19 44.21 1.50
C ASP A 586 -38.19 44.40 0.34
N LEU A 587 -38.22 43.47 -0.62
CA LEU A 587 -39.17 43.43 -1.74
C LEU A 587 -40.42 42.58 -1.48
N GLN A 588 -40.61 42.07 -0.27
CA GLN A 588 -41.74 41.21 0.11
C GLN A 588 -41.83 39.89 -0.68
N LEU A 589 -40.68 39.37 -1.12
CA LEU A 589 -40.53 38.09 -1.82
C LEU A 589 -40.22 36.96 -0.82
N GLU A 590 -41.21 36.60 0.02
CA GLU A 590 -41.02 35.69 1.16
C GLU A 590 -40.55 34.28 0.75
N GLY A 591 -41.02 33.77 -0.40
CA GLY A 591 -40.66 32.44 -0.90
C GLY A 591 -39.19 32.35 -1.30
N GLU A 592 -38.70 33.37 -2.00
CA GLU A 592 -37.33 33.53 -2.48
C GLU A 592 -36.37 33.74 -1.31
N ALA A 593 -36.72 34.60 -0.35
CA ALA A 593 -35.94 34.82 0.85
C ALA A 593 -35.81 33.53 1.69
N ARG A 594 -36.90 32.75 1.82
CA ARG A 594 -36.86 31.43 2.48
C ARG A 594 -35.96 30.45 1.73
N ALA A 595 -36.05 30.37 0.41
CA ALA A 595 -35.23 29.46 -0.40
C ALA A 595 -33.72 29.74 -0.25
N LEU A 596 -33.31 31.01 -0.16
CA LEU A 596 -31.91 31.41 0.07
C LEU A 596 -31.44 31.02 1.48
N ARG A 597 -32.28 31.21 2.51
CA ARG A 597 -31.96 30.78 3.89
C ARG A 597 -31.87 29.26 4.01
N ASP A 598 -32.82 28.52 3.43
CA ASP A 598 -32.83 27.06 3.40
C ASP A 598 -31.59 26.51 2.68
N TYR A 599 -31.11 27.20 1.64
CA TYR A 599 -29.84 26.87 0.98
C TYR A 599 -28.65 27.04 1.93
N LEU A 600 -28.54 28.16 2.64
CA LEU A 600 -27.45 28.41 3.60
C LEU A 600 -27.45 27.38 4.74
N GLU A 601 -28.62 27.07 5.30
CA GLU A 601 -28.75 26.04 6.34
C GLU A 601 -28.33 24.66 5.84
N ARG A 602 -28.77 24.27 4.63
CA ARG A 602 -28.33 23.01 4.01
C ARG A 602 -26.82 22.98 3.82
N ARG A 603 -26.24 24.05 3.28
CA ARG A 603 -24.80 24.16 3.02
C ARG A 603 -23.98 24.04 4.30
N ARG A 604 -24.37 24.75 5.36
CA ARG A 604 -23.72 24.70 6.70
C ARG A 604 -23.80 23.32 7.33
N ALA A 605 -24.91 22.60 7.11
CA ALA A 605 -25.06 21.20 7.51
C ALA A 605 -24.31 20.21 6.59
N GLY A 606 -23.57 20.68 5.58
CA GLY A 606 -22.85 19.82 4.63
C GLY A 606 -23.74 19.11 3.61
N ARG A 607 -25.01 19.50 3.49
CA ARG A 607 -25.96 18.97 2.51
C ARG A 607 -25.78 19.63 1.15
N TRP A 608 -26.11 18.90 0.10
CA TRP A 608 -25.93 19.33 -1.28
C TRP A 608 -27.23 19.85 -1.88
N THR A 609 -27.11 20.73 -2.87
CA THR A 609 -28.23 21.39 -3.55
C THR A 609 -28.23 20.99 -5.02
N ARG A 610 -29.39 20.58 -5.53
CA ARG A 610 -29.57 20.24 -6.94
C ARG A 610 -29.28 21.42 -7.84
N ILE A 611 -28.79 21.13 -9.04
CA ILE A 611 -28.36 22.18 -9.97
C ILE A 611 -29.49 23.13 -10.38
N ASP A 612 -30.70 22.62 -10.61
CA ASP A 612 -31.84 23.45 -11.02
C ASP A 612 -32.23 24.44 -9.92
N ASP A 613 -32.15 24.03 -8.66
CA ASP A 613 -32.40 24.89 -7.52
C ASP A 613 -31.28 25.95 -7.40
N ALA A 614 -30.02 25.53 -7.53
CA ALA A 614 -28.87 26.43 -7.46
C ALA A 614 -28.90 27.48 -8.58
N ALA A 615 -29.30 27.10 -9.80
CA ALA A 615 -29.43 28.03 -10.92
C ALA A 615 -30.47 29.12 -10.64
N ARG A 616 -31.63 28.76 -10.06
CA ARG A 616 -32.65 29.74 -9.66
C ARG A 616 -32.14 30.68 -8.57
N LEU A 617 -31.48 30.15 -7.54
CA LEU A 617 -30.93 30.96 -6.44
C LEU A 617 -29.84 31.92 -6.94
N ALA A 618 -28.99 31.50 -7.87
CA ALA A 618 -27.93 32.33 -8.41
C ALA A 618 -28.46 33.56 -9.17
N VAL A 619 -29.60 33.42 -9.87
CA VAL A 619 -30.26 34.57 -10.53
C VAL A 619 -30.68 35.61 -9.49
N MET A 620 -31.31 35.19 -8.39
CA MET A 620 -31.72 36.10 -7.30
C MET A 620 -30.51 36.81 -6.69
N VAL A 621 -29.41 36.08 -6.47
CA VAL A 621 -28.17 36.63 -5.92
C VAL A 621 -27.52 37.63 -6.88
N ASP A 622 -27.52 37.37 -8.17
CA ASP A 622 -26.97 38.29 -9.18
C ASP A 622 -27.80 39.59 -9.25
N GLU A 623 -29.13 39.47 -9.24
CA GLU A 623 -30.04 40.62 -9.18
C GLU A 623 -29.84 41.47 -7.93
N ALA A 624 -29.77 40.84 -6.75
CA ALA A 624 -29.50 41.52 -5.50
C ALA A 624 -28.12 42.22 -5.52
N ASN A 625 -27.08 41.55 -6.04
CA ASN A 625 -25.76 42.15 -6.20
C ASN A 625 -25.78 43.36 -7.13
N ALA A 626 -26.51 43.29 -8.24
CA ALA A 626 -26.68 44.40 -9.16
C ALA A 626 -27.42 45.57 -8.49
N TYR A 627 -28.44 45.29 -7.68
CA TYR A 627 -29.14 46.29 -6.87
C TYR A 627 -28.19 46.99 -5.90
N TRP A 628 -27.43 46.24 -5.09
CA TRP A 628 -26.52 46.82 -4.08
C TRP A 628 -25.31 47.56 -4.69
N ARG A 629 -24.86 47.19 -5.89
CA ARG A 629 -23.79 47.90 -6.61
C ARG A 629 -24.20 49.28 -7.11
N ARG A 630 -25.49 49.51 -7.45
CA ARG A 630 -25.97 50.81 -7.98
C ARG A 630 -25.81 51.96 -6.97
N PRO A 631 -26.23 51.84 -5.69
CA PRO A 631 -25.98 52.86 -4.67
C PRO A 631 -24.49 53.05 -4.35
N GLN A 632 -23.68 51.97 -4.38
CA GLN A 632 -22.25 52.06 -4.12
C GLN A 632 -21.50 52.79 -5.25
N ALA A 633 -21.86 52.53 -6.51
CA ALA A 633 -21.33 53.25 -7.66
C ALA A 633 -21.76 54.73 -7.66
N ALA A 634 -22.99 55.05 -7.24
CA ALA A 634 -23.47 56.41 -7.08
C ALA A 634 -22.78 57.18 -5.94
N ARG A 635 -22.35 56.49 -4.87
CA ARG A 635 -21.54 57.07 -3.77
C ARG A 635 -20.05 57.20 -4.10
N ALA A 636 -19.54 56.37 -5.02
CA ALA A 636 -18.16 56.40 -5.49
C ALA A 636 -17.93 57.32 -6.69
N ALA A 637 -19.00 57.80 -7.34
CA ALA A 637 -18.91 58.83 -8.36
C ALA A 637 -18.41 60.13 -7.72
N PRO A 638 -17.36 60.79 -8.24
CA PRO A 638 -16.93 62.08 -7.73
C PRO A 638 -18.07 63.07 -7.90
N VAL A 639 -18.53 63.65 -6.79
CA VAL A 639 -19.44 64.80 -6.84
C VAL A 639 -18.70 65.89 -7.60
N ALA A 640 -19.19 66.22 -8.81
CA ALA A 640 -18.77 67.44 -9.49
C ALA A 640 -19.26 68.60 -8.64
N GLU A 641 -18.45 69.06 -7.68
CA GLU A 641 -18.61 70.36 -7.08
C GLU A 641 -18.53 71.38 -8.22
N THR A 642 -19.67 71.96 -8.56
CA THR A 642 -19.73 73.21 -9.31
C THR A 642 -19.09 74.29 -8.44
N ARG A 643 -17.76 74.37 -8.49
CA ARG A 643 -16.98 75.43 -7.84
C ARG A 643 -17.31 76.74 -8.55
N ALA A 644 -18.20 77.52 -7.95
CA ALA A 644 -18.18 78.96 -8.15
C ALA A 644 -16.79 79.49 -7.73
N PRO A 645 -16.18 80.43 -8.48
CA PRO A 645 -14.84 80.89 -8.16
C PRO A 645 -14.85 81.73 -6.88
N ALA A 646 -14.26 81.18 -5.81
CA ALA A 646 -13.94 81.94 -4.60
C ALA A 646 -12.58 82.65 -4.77
N PRO A 647 -12.41 83.85 -4.17
CA PRO A 647 -11.30 84.76 -4.46
C PRO A 647 -9.96 84.22 -3.96
N ALA A 648 -8.89 84.61 -4.65
CA ALA A 648 -7.52 84.16 -4.42
C ALA A 648 -7.06 84.39 -2.97
N ALA A 649 -6.88 83.28 -2.22
CA ALA A 649 -6.18 83.27 -0.95
C ALA A 649 -4.69 82.95 -1.16
N ALA A 650 -3.84 83.75 -0.54
CA ALA A 650 -2.38 83.71 -0.62
C ALA A 650 -1.80 82.35 -0.21
N ARG A 651 -0.75 81.91 -0.93
CA ARG A 651 0.02 80.69 -0.64
C ARG A 651 0.73 80.83 0.71
N PRO A 652 0.65 79.83 1.61
CA PRO A 652 1.48 79.81 2.81
C PRO A 652 2.93 79.46 2.45
N GLU A 653 3.85 80.32 2.89
CA GLU A 653 5.30 80.11 2.77
C GLU A 653 5.72 78.86 3.55
N GLY A 654 6.50 78.01 2.90
CA GLY A 654 6.95 76.74 3.47
C GLY A 654 7.80 76.90 4.73
N LEU A 655 7.78 75.86 5.56
CA LEU A 655 8.46 75.69 6.85
C LEU A 655 9.95 76.13 6.91
N LEU A 656 10.62 76.25 5.76
CA LEU A 656 12.01 76.73 5.64
C LEU A 656 12.15 78.27 5.71
N ALA A 657 11.07 79.03 5.47
CA ALA A 657 11.03 80.48 5.68
C ALA A 657 10.90 80.84 7.17
N THR A 658 10.20 80.01 7.95
CA THR A 658 9.98 80.18 9.39
C THR A 658 11.24 79.88 10.23
N MET A 659 12.15 79.03 9.74
CA MET A 659 13.42 78.75 10.44
C MET A 659 14.51 79.81 10.22
N ARG A 660 14.42 80.63 9.16
CA ARG A 660 15.36 81.74 8.92
C ARG A 660 15.05 83.02 9.72
N SER A 661 13.82 83.20 10.19
CA SER A 661 13.43 84.37 11.01
C SER A 661 13.72 84.21 12.51
N LEU A 662 13.85 82.97 13.00
CA LEU A 662 14.19 82.65 14.40
C LEU A 662 15.70 82.80 14.72
N LEU A 663 16.59 82.78 13.74
CA LEU A 663 18.04 82.99 13.91
C LEU A 663 18.50 84.45 13.72
N LYS A 664 17.58 85.39 13.43
CA LYS A 664 17.88 86.83 13.23
C LYS A 664 17.30 87.79 14.28
N ARG A 665 16.60 87.30 15.32
CA ARG A 665 16.10 88.12 16.45
C ARG A 665 16.70 87.65 17.78
N GLY A 666 17.98 87.99 17.96
CA GLY A 666 18.69 87.88 19.23
C GLY A 666 19.78 88.95 19.30
N GLY A 667 19.49 90.05 19.98
CA GLY A 667 20.40 91.18 20.22
C GLY A 667 19.92 92.45 19.53
N GLY A 668 19.67 93.57 20.19
CA GLY A 668 19.75 93.94 21.60
C GLY A 668 19.66 95.46 21.70
N LYS A 669 19.15 95.95 22.83
CA LYS A 669 19.26 97.34 23.37
C LYS A 669 18.61 98.43 22.49
N GLY A 670 17.59 99.17 22.92
CA GLY A 670 17.40 99.82 24.22
C GLY A 670 17.65 101.32 24.06
N SER A 671 16.62 102.16 24.24
CA SER A 671 16.71 103.45 24.96
C SER A 671 15.35 104.16 25.00
N ARG A 672 15.00 104.54 26.23
CA ARG A 672 13.98 105.52 26.69
C ARG A 672 14.40 106.96 26.31
N PRO A 673 13.58 108.02 26.48
CA PRO A 673 12.84 108.41 27.70
C PRO A 673 11.42 107.87 27.81
#